data_AF-A0AAJ4MNE2-F1
#
_entry.id   AF-A0AAJ4MNE2-F1
#
_cell.length_a   1.000
_cell.length_b   1.000
_cell.length_c   1.000
_cell.angle_alpha   90.00
_cell.angle_beta   90.00
_cell.angle_gamma   90.00
#
_symmetry.space_group_name_H-M   'P 1'
#
loop_
_entity.id
_entity.type
_entity.pdbx_description
1 polymer ?
#
loop_
_entity_poly.entity_id
_entity_poly.type
_entity_poly.pdbx_seq_one_letter_code
_entity_poly.pdbx_strand_id
1 'polypeptide(L)'
;MTEKFASQTSTSADDGISAIEAYLNSAAAVALQRFTGTPDADVLNGTTGADVLEGLAGDDTYYVNDSGDVIVELANGGTDTVYTSVNYTVADNVENVRLAASGLTVTGSTNTNNIFHVSVAGGNVLDGGGTGNSVNYLGSSAGVTATLSGASGPVAAAPGSDVLVNFASIVGSKFDDVLTGNELKNLLVGGIGNDTLRGGKGDDTLLGAVGDDTYIFARGDGADIIVEVVEGGGHNVVSFLAGVSADQLWFRQVGVNLEVSTIGTTDKITINGWFSAGIVPRIQEFRTADGRVLLGSDVQNLVQAMAGLVPPPAGQLTLPPNIAGILAPALAQNWRTEGAGTVNPDIIKGTAGADVMVGGAGDDIYYVNHGNDVVIEQPGGGRDTVYTTVSYTMGANVEELHLSAAGLGVRGNGSGNVFHIDVAGGHLVQGIGSNNSATYAGSRAGATAAIASISGTPVARPGSDVLVNISSVTGSAYDDVLTGNELANTLSGGLGNDTLQGGKGDDFLVGGLGDDTYVFARGDGADIIGEPSADAKYDSIAFLAGVNIDQLWFRQVGADLEVSTIGTTDKITIRGWSIAKPNIEEFRTAAGHVMRGADVQLLVQAMAGLTPPPLGQLTLPAGTAAALAPVLAQAWHFNGPTQPTGQHFVGTAGADVINGSAGADLLEGLGGDDTYYVNHGGDFIVERGNGGSDTVYTSVDYKVADNVENVRLIGSGLTVTGSAYNNNVFYVDTPGGNVLDGGGTGNTLNYASATAGVTATFAPVGGSMVARPGADVLANFNMVFGSKFDDVLTGNEIKNILFGGFGNDTLQGGKGDDTLAGLMGNDTYLFARGDGADIIAEGVEADSHDVVSFLAGVSADQLWFRQAGAHLEVSTIGTTDKITVNNWYADTPVRIEEFRMADGKVLLGSDVQNLVQAMAGLTPPPAGQLTLPAGTAAILAPVLAQNWRAAPPAAGASQSGFGGWPADPAQLVQAMAGFAVPAAASAPWSAPGAGSTQIQLAAVH
;
A
#
# COMPACT_ATOMS: atom_id res chain seq x y z
N MET A 1 36.76 37.27 -6.79
CA MET A 1 37.76 38.34 -6.58
C MET A 1 37.30 39.59 -7.35
N THR A 2 36.91 40.63 -6.61
CA THR A 2 37.00 42.08 -6.88
C THR A 2 37.01 42.59 -8.34
N GLU A 3 35.98 43.37 -8.73
CA GLU A 3 36.06 44.86 -8.77
C GLU A 3 34.73 45.57 -9.12
N LYS A 4 34.50 46.70 -8.41
CA LYS A 4 33.85 47.98 -8.80
C LYS A 4 32.34 48.12 -9.06
N PHE A 5 31.79 49.13 -8.37
CA PHE A 5 31.02 50.34 -8.82
C PHE A 5 29.88 50.62 -7.83
N ALA A 6 30.02 51.56 -6.87
CA ALA A 6 29.83 53.02 -6.98
C ALA A 6 28.39 53.47 -7.29
N SER A 7 27.75 54.01 -6.24
CA SER A 7 26.70 55.05 -6.17
C SER A 7 25.81 55.31 -7.39
N GLN A 8 24.49 55.13 -7.19
CA GLN A 8 23.49 56.08 -7.70
C GLN A 8 22.50 56.43 -6.58
N THR A 9 22.45 57.72 -6.27
CA THR A 9 21.35 58.37 -5.55
C THR A 9 20.44 59.06 -6.56
N SER A 10 19.17 58.67 -6.67
CA SER A 10 18.08 59.62 -6.96
C SER A 10 16.71 59.04 -6.61
N THR A 11 16.16 59.52 -5.49
CA THR A 11 14.79 60.03 -5.29
C THR A 11 13.71 59.60 -6.30
N SER A 12 12.77 58.75 -5.89
CA SER A 12 11.52 59.17 -5.22
C SER A 12 10.53 58.01 -5.10
N ALA A 13 10.02 57.81 -3.89
CA ALA A 13 8.75 57.17 -3.54
C ALA A 13 8.61 55.67 -3.87
N ASP A 14 9.42 54.82 -3.22
CA ASP A 14 9.02 53.47 -2.77
C ASP A 14 10.11 52.87 -1.87
N ASP A 15 10.42 53.53 -0.75
CA ASP A 15 11.43 53.02 0.19
C ASP A 15 10.79 51.91 1.05
N GLY A 16 10.41 50.81 0.39
CA GLY A 16 10.05 49.54 0.98
C GLY A 16 11.26 48.84 1.59
N ILE A 17 11.94 49.51 2.52
CA ILE A 17 12.83 48.83 3.45
C ILE A 17 11.91 47.91 4.25
N SER A 18 12.01 46.60 4.07
CA SER A 18 11.17 45.64 4.81
C SER A 18 11.39 45.83 6.31
N ALA A 19 10.43 45.45 7.15
CA ALA A 19 10.59 45.53 8.60
C ALA A 19 11.88 44.82 9.09
N ILE A 20 12.30 43.77 8.36
CA ILE A 20 13.56 43.04 8.53
C ILE A 20 14.77 43.94 8.22
N GLU A 21 14.75 44.67 7.12
CA GLU A 21 15.87 45.51 6.69
C GLU A 21 15.98 46.81 7.54
N ALA A 22 14.88 47.25 8.16
CA ALA A 22 14.88 48.29 9.20
C ALA A 22 15.39 47.78 10.56
N TYR A 23 15.12 46.52 10.92
CA TYR A 23 15.61 45.86 12.13
C TYR A 23 17.10 45.52 12.06
N LEU A 24 17.55 44.96 10.93
CA LEU A 24 18.96 44.62 10.64
C LEU A 24 19.89 45.85 10.65
N ASN A 25 19.35 47.04 10.40
CA ASN A 25 20.09 48.31 10.42
C ASN A 25 19.99 49.07 11.76
N SER A 26 19.35 48.49 12.78
CA SER A 26 19.23 49.09 14.11
C SER A 26 20.44 48.79 15.00
N ALA A 27 20.67 49.62 16.03
CA ALA A 27 21.74 49.39 17.01
C ALA A 27 21.54 48.10 17.84
N ALA A 28 20.35 47.47 17.78
CA ALA A 28 20.06 46.19 18.42
C ALA A 28 20.65 44.99 17.65
N ALA A 29 20.82 45.09 16.33
CA ALA A 29 21.29 43.99 15.47
C ALA A 29 22.80 43.71 15.58
N VAL A 30 23.60 44.60 16.18
CA VAL A 30 25.06 44.46 16.29
C VAL A 30 25.48 43.42 17.35
N ALA A 31 24.52 42.84 18.09
CA ALA A 31 24.77 41.83 19.13
C ALA A 31 24.22 40.43 18.82
N LEU A 32 23.50 40.23 17.71
CA LEU A 32 22.89 38.94 17.35
C LEU A 32 23.87 38.10 16.52
N GLN A 33 24.00 36.81 16.81
CA GLN A 33 24.84 35.91 16.01
C GLN A 33 24.03 35.38 14.82
N ARG A 34 24.61 35.43 13.61
CA ARG A 34 23.94 34.99 12.38
C ARG A 34 24.41 33.60 11.97
N PHE A 35 23.46 32.71 11.71
CA PHE A 35 23.65 31.37 11.19
C PHE A 35 22.92 31.31 9.84
N THR A 36 23.68 31.15 8.76
CA THR A 36 23.15 31.04 7.40
C THR A 36 23.38 29.63 6.89
N GLY A 37 22.31 28.99 6.42
CA GLY A 37 22.32 27.69 5.76
C GLY A 37 22.82 27.77 4.32
N THR A 38 22.45 26.74 3.57
CA THR A 38 22.72 26.48 2.18
C THR A 38 21.39 26.42 1.42
N PRO A 39 21.39 26.32 0.07
CA PRO A 39 20.14 26.11 -0.69
C PRO A 39 19.55 24.68 -0.60
N ASP A 40 20.04 23.85 0.32
CA ASP A 40 19.55 22.48 0.58
C ASP A 40 18.81 22.46 1.93
N ALA A 41 18.15 21.36 2.29
CA ALA A 41 17.47 21.24 3.59
C ALA A 41 18.45 21.28 4.78
N ASP A 42 18.37 22.33 5.59
CA ASP A 42 19.28 22.61 6.70
C ASP A 42 18.62 22.48 8.09
N VAL A 43 19.45 22.25 9.10
CA VAL A 43 19.06 22.29 10.51
C VAL A 43 19.82 23.40 11.22
N LEU A 44 19.12 24.48 11.55
CA LEU A 44 19.68 25.69 12.13
C LEU A 44 19.26 25.82 13.60
N ASN A 45 20.25 25.78 14.49
CA ASN A 45 20.07 25.94 15.93
C ASN A 45 21.04 27.02 16.44
N GLY A 46 20.48 28.08 17.03
CA GLY A 46 21.22 29.18 17.59
C GLY A 46 21.96 28.83 18.88
N THR A 47 22.64 29.83 19.42
CA THR A 47 23.08 29.88 20.81
C THR A 47 21.89 30.05 21.76
N THR A 48 22.15 30.28 23.05
CA THR A 48 21.10 30.48 24.07
C THR A 48 20.64 31.94 24.20
N GLY A 49 21.08 32.82 23.31
CA GLY A 49 20.67 34.22 23.27
C GLY A 49 20.13 34.55 21.89
N ALA A 50 19.50 35.72 21.74
CA ALA A 50 18.87 36.13 20.49
C ALA A 50 19.82 36.02 19.27
N ASP A 51 19.40 35.26 18.26
CA ASP A 51 20.16 34.96 17.05
C ASP A 51 19.37 35.25 15.76
N VAL A 52 20.06 35.23 14.61
CA VAL A 52 19.42 35.26 13.28
C VAL A 52 19.70 33.95 12.56
N LEU A 53 18.65 33.21 12.22
CA LEU A 53 18.71 31.93 11.51
C LEU A 53 18.17 32.13 10.08
N GLU A 54 19.00 31.93 9.07
CA GLU A 54 18.67 32.18 7.66
C GLU A 54 18.87 30.90 6.83
N GLY A 55 17.78 30.27 6.39
CA GLY A 55 17.77 28.97 5.70
C GLY A 55 18.16 29.07 4.24
N LEU A 56 17.55 30.01 3.51
CA LEU A 56 17.67 30.26 2.07
C LEU A 56 16.60 29.50 1.27
N ALA A 57 16.96 28.43 0.59
CA ALA A 57 16.03 27.58 -0.16
C ALA A 57 16.26 26.15 0.30
N GLY A 58 15.30 25.27 0.11
CA GLY A 58 15.28 23.96 0.77
C GLY A 58 14.21 23.91 1.86
N ASP A 59 13.97 22.72 2.38
CA ASP A 59 13.02 22.49 3.48
C ASP A 59 13.80 22.58 4.81
N ASP A 60 13.77 23.74 5.46
CA ASP A 60 14.65 24.05 6.56
C ASP A 60 14.01 23.81 7.94
N THR A 61 14.84 23.44 8.92
CA THR A 61 14.42 23.21 10.30
C THR A 61 15.15 24.14 11.28
N TYR A 62 14.37 24.90 12.03
CA TYR A 62 14.84 25.89 12.99
C TYR A 62 14.59 25.47 14.44
N TYR A 63 15.56 25.66 15.32
CA TYR A 63 15.38 25.50 16.77
C TYR A 63 15.49 26.85 17.46
N VAL A 64 14.35 27.33 17.98
CA VAL A 64 14.20 28.58 18.70
C VAL A 64 14.18 28.31 20.21
N ASN A 65 15.14 28.90 20.91
CA ASN A 65 15.32 28.72 22.34
C ASN A 65 15.36 30.06 23.11
N ASP A 66 15.49 31.19 22.41
CA ASP A 66 15.35 32.54 22.96
C ASP A 66 14.25 33.30 22.21
N SER A 67 13.39 34.03 22.93
CA SER A 67 12.28 34.77 22.32
C SER A 67 12.73 35.90 21.38
N GLY A 68 14.02 36.27 21.40
CA GLY A 68 14.62 37.25 20.51
C GLY A 68 15.22 36.68 19.23
N ASP A 69 15.18 35.36 19.01
CA ASP A 69 15.62 34.74 17.76
C ASP A 69 14.80 35.28 16.57
N VAL A 70 15.41 35.34 15.39
CA VAL A 70 14.75 35.81 14.16
C VAL A 70 15.06 34.84 13.03
N ILE A 71 14.02 34.25 12.44
CA ILE A 71 14.11 33.42 11.24
C ILE A 71 13.96 34.31 9.99
N VAL A 72 14.76 34.05 8.96
CA VAL A 72 14.68 34.71 7.65
C VAL A 72 14.51 33.66 6.57
N GLU A 73 13.35 33.67 5.93
CA GLU A 73 12.99 32.73 4.86
C GLU A 73 12.61 33.38 3.54
N LEU A 74 12.89 32.68 2.44
CA LEU A 74 12.52 33.10 1.09
C LEU A 74 11.10 32.63 0.73
N ALA A 75 10.36 33.46 -0.01
CA ALA A 75 9.07 33.06 -0.55
C ALA A 75 9.24 31.93 -1.59
N ASN A 76 8.56 30.79 -1.38
CA ASN A 76 8.73 29.55 -2.15
C ASN A 76 10.14 28.92 -2.02
N GLY A 77 10.82 29.14 -0.89
CA GLY A 77 12.13 28.55 -0.59
C GLY A 77 12.06 27.03 -0.37
N GLY A 78 10.98 26.55 0.25
CA GLY A 78 10.69 25.16 0.53
C GLY A 78 9.48 25.07 1.45
N THR A 79 9.42 24.00 2.25
CA THR A 79 8.46 23.82 3.36
C THR A 79 9.23 23.81 4.68
N ASP A 80 9.10 24.90 5.44
CA ASP A 80 9.99 25.13 6.57
C ASP A 80 9.33 24.79 7.90
N THR A 81 10.16 24.45 8.90
CA THR A 81 9.71 24.01 10.23
C THR A 81 10.45 24.74 11.34
N VAL A 82 9.71 25.36 12.27
CA VAL A 82 10.28 25.90 13.51
C VAL A 82 9.89 25.08 14.73
N TYR A 83 10.87 24.63 15.50
CA TYR A 83 10.71 24.10 16.84
C TYR A 83 10.91 25.21 17.86
N THR A 84 9.91 25.50 18.68
CA THR A 84 10.03 26.48 19.77
C THR A 84 9.74 25.86 21.13
N SER A 85 10.55 26.25 22.11
CA SER A 85 10.36 25.93 23.54
C SER A 85 10.04 27.18 24.38
N VAL A 86 9.89 28.33 23.73
CA VAL A 86 9.65 29.65 24.34
C VAL A 86 8.51 30.38 23.62
N ASN A 87 8.05 31.49 24.21
CA ASN A 87 7.10 32.37 23.52
C ASN A 87 7.77 32.95 22.26
N TYR A 88 7.08 32.90 21.12
CA TYR A 88 7.69 33.24 19.84
C TYR A 88 6.70 33.81 18.82
N THR A 89 7.19 34.65 17.92
CA THR A 89 6.43 35.12 16.75
C THR A 89 7.13 34.58 15.51
N VAL A 90 6.40 33.76 14.75
CA VAL A 90 6.88 33.04 13.58
C VAL A 90 7.07 34.01 12.42
N ALA A 91 8.17 33.85 11.68
CA ALA A 91 8.48 34.66 10.52
C ALA A 91 7.56 34.31 9.33
N ASP A 92 7.45 35.22 8.37
CA ASP A 92 6.80 34.94 7.09
C ASP A 92 7.53 33.82 6.34
N ASN A 93 6.78 33.04 5.57
CA ASN A 93 7.23 31.88 4.78
C ASN A 93 7.71 30.67 5.61
N VAL A 94 7.38 30.58 6.90
CA VAL A 94 7.58 29.34 7.67
C VAL A 94 6.26 28.61 7.81
N GLU A 95 6.12 27.41 7.25
CA GLU A 95 4.82 26.72 7.20
C GLU A 95 4.50 25.96 8.50
N ASN A 96 5.48 25.28 9.10
CA ASN A 96 5.24 24.36 10.22
C ASN A 96 5.81 24.90 11.53
N VAL A 97 5.00 24.83 12.59
CA VAL A 97 5.38 25.28 13.94
C VAL A 97 5.25 24.10 14.90
N ARG A 98 6.33 23.67 15.55
CA ARG A 98 6.36 22.57 16.51
C ARG A 98 6.62 23.09 17.92
N LEU A 99 5.68 22.83 18.82
CA LEU A 99 5.78 23.26 20.22
C LEU A 99 6.41 22.16 21.07
N ALA A 100 7.53 22.48 21.72
CA ALA A 100 8.28 21.55 22.57
C ALA A 100 7.97 21.68 24.09
N ALA A 101 7.12 22.64 24.47
CA ALA A 101 6.69 22.88 25.85
C ALA A 101 5.23 23.34 25.91
N SER A 102 4.62 23.21 27.09
CA SER A 102 3.27 23.72 27.37
C SER A 102 3.30 25.13 27.97
N GLY A 103 2.15 25.82 27.96
CA GLY A 103 2.03 27.17 28.53
C GLY A 103 2.62 28.28 27.65
N LEU A 104 2.85 28.00 26.36
CA LEU A 104 3.49 28.94 25.44
C LEU A 104 2.47 29.91 24.82
N THR A 105 2.94 31.12 24.54
CA THR A 105 2.26 32.07 23.63
C THR A 105 3.02 32.12 22.33
N VAL A 106 2.42 31.61 21.25
CA VAL A 106 3.06 31.57 19.92
C VAL A 106 2.13 32.21 18.89
N THR A 107 2.67 33.15 18.12
CA THR A 107 1.94 33.87 17.07
C THR A 107 2.51 33.51 15.71
N GLY A 108 1.65 33.06 14.80
CA GLY A 108 1.95 32.75 13.41
C GLY A 108 2.17 34.00 12.56
N SER A 109 2.52 33.78 11.30
CA SER A 109 2.66 34.83 10.30
C SER A 109 1.29 35.37 9.87
N THR A 110 1.25 36.63 9.42
CA THR A 110 0.04 37.20 8.82
C THR A 110 -0.18 36.78 7.36
N ASN A 111 0.87 36.29 6.70
CA ASN A 111 0.91 36.06 5.24
C ASN A 111 1.09 34.58 4.85
N THR A 112 1.40 33.71 5.82
CA THR A 112 1.62 32.27 5.61
C THR A 112 0.56 31.48 6.37
N ASN A 113 0.00 30.46 5.72
CA ASN A 113 -0.92 29.52 6.39
C ASN A 113 -0.09 28.53 7.21
N ASN A 114 0.02 28.78 8.50
CA ASN A 114 0.81 27.96 9.39
C ASN A 114 0.04 26.70 9.86
N ILE A 115 0.77 25.60 10.03
CA ILE A 115 0.32 24.38 10.72
C ILE A 115 1.05 24.27 12.05
N PHE A 116 0.30 24.37 13.15
CA PHE A 116 0.84 24.25 14.51
C PHE A 116 0.72 22.81 14.99
N HIS A 117 1.84 22.13 15.18
CA HIS A 117 1.95 20.80 15.77
C HIS A 117 2.22 20.90 17.27
N VAL A 118 1.29 20.38 18.07
CA VAL A 118 1.37 20.46 19.53
C VAL A 118 1.52 19.05 20.11
N SER A 119 2.69 18.75 20.65
CA SER A 119 2.98 17.46 21.29
C SER A 119 2.78 17.46 22.80
N VAL A 120 2.71 18.64 23.42
CA VAL A 120 2.44 18.81 24.86
C VAL A 120 1.26 19.76 25.02
N ALA A 121 0.06 19.20 25.10
CA ALA A 121 -1.18 19.96 25.20
C ALA A 121 -1.33 20.67 26.55
N GLY A 122 -2.09 21.77 26.54
CA GLY A 122 -2.60 22.45 27.73
C GLY A 122 -1.88 23.76 28.09
N GLY A 123 -2.66 24.81 28.34
CA GLY A 123 -2.17 26.11 28.80
C GLY A 123 -1.59 27.01 27.70
N ASN A 124 -1.59 26.58 26.44
CA ASN A 124 -1.06 27.34 25.32
C ASN A 124 -2.06 28.41 24.83
N VAL A 125 -1.52 29.55 24.40
CA VAL A 125 -2.26 30.59 23.68
C VAL A 125 -1.63 30.71 22.30
N LEU A 126 -2.29 30.11 21.31
CA LEU A 126 -1.80 30.10 19.94
C LEU A 126 -2.62 31.09 19.13
N ASP A 127 -1.94 31.93 18.36
CA ASP A 127 -2.57 32.84 17.41
C ASP A 127 -2.00 32.53 16.03
N GLY A 128 -2.82 32.12 15.07
CA GLY A 128 -2.38 31.85 13.71
C GLY A 128 -1.96 33.10 12.93
N GLY A 129 -2.23 34.31 13.44
CA GLY A 129 -1.96 35.57 12.76
C GLY A 129 -2.96 35.83 11.62
N GLY A 130 -2.73 35.22 10.45
CA GLY A 130 -3.55 35.33 9.24
C GLY A 130 -4.82 34.45 9.21
N THR A 131 -5.45 34.32 8.04
CA THR A 131 -6.59 33.40 7.82
C THR A 131 -6.12 32.12 7.15
N GLY A 132 -6.64 30.95 7.56
CA GLY A 132 -6.35 29.67 6.91
C GLY A 132 -5.40 28.75 7.67
N ASN A 133 -5.03 29.11 8.90
CA ASN A 133 -4.15 28.31 9.77
C ASN A 133 -4.87 27.08 10.35
N SER A 134 -4.08 26.06 10.69
CA SER A 134 -4.55 24.84 11.36
C SER A 134 -3.70 24.48 12.58
N VAL A 135 -4.31 23.76 13.53
CA VAL A 135 -3.62 23.16 14.68
C VAL A 135 -3.81 21.66 14.64
N ASN A 136 -2.74 20.92 14.95
CA ASN A 136 -2.67 19.47 14.91
C ASN A 136 -2.10 18.91 16.22
N TYR A 137 -2.91 18.13 16.92
CA TYR A 137 -2.59 17.48 18.19
C TYR A 137 -2.28 15.98 18.06
N LEU A 138 -2.13 15.42 16.86
CA LEU A 138 -1.85 13.99 16.64
C LEU A 138 -0.59 13.48 17.36
N GLY A 139 0.36 14.39 17.66
CA GLY A 139 1.57 14.09 18.41
C GLY A 139 1.43 14.20 19.93
N SER A 140 0.25 14.55 20.45
CA SER A 140 -0.03 14.63 21.89
C SER A 140 -0.03 13.24 22.52
N SER A 141 0.48 13.13 23.74
CA SER A 141 0.50 11.88 24.50
C SER A 141 -0.74 11.66 25.39
N ALA A 142 -1.73 12.56 25.30
CA ALA A 142 -3.00 12.51 26.04
C ALA A 142 -4.09 13.27 25.28
N GLY A 143 -5.35 13.05 25.68
CA GLY A 143 -6.51 13.78 25.16
C GLY A 143 -6.43 15.28 25.41
N VAL A 144 -7.00 16.06 24.51
CA VAL A 144 -6.82 17.51 24.39
C VAL A 144 -8.15 18.23 24.55
N THR A 145 -8.16 19.31 25.33
CA THR A 145 -9.27 20.27 25.35
C THR A 145 -8.86 21.56 24.67
N ALA A 146 -9.37 21.82 23.46
CA ALA A 146 -9.01 22.98 22.66
C ALA A 146 -10.25 23.79 22.24
N THR A 147 -10.15 25.12 22.34
CA THR A 147 -11.23 26.03 21.94
C THR A 147 -10.72 27.07 20.95
N LEU A 148 -11.38 27.16 19.79
CA LEU A 148 -11.23 28.30 18.89
C LEU A 148 -11.87 29.52 19.55
N SER A 149 -11.08 30.55 19.80
CA SER A 149 -11.56 31.85 20.23
C SER A 149 -11.82 32.74 19.02
N GLY A 150 -12.90 33.53 19.06
CA GLY A 150 -13.10 34.60 18.10
C GLY A 150 -12.03 35.70 18.24
N ALA A 151 -11.93 36.59 17.25
CA ALA A 151 -10.94 37.68 17.18
C ALA A 151 -10.95 38.68 18.37
N SER A 152 -11.92 38.56 19.29
CA SER A 152 -12.05 39.39 20.50
C SER A 152 -12.27 38.58 21.79
N GLY A 153 -12.07 37.26 21.76
CA GLY A 153 -12.29 36.36 22.90
C GLY A 153 -11.12 36.32 23.91
N PRO A 154 -11.31 35.66 25.07
CA PRO A 154 -10.36 35.69 26.19
C PRO A 154 -9.00 35.11 25.82
N VAL A 155 -7.94 35.88 26.12
CA VAL A 155 -6.53 35.62 25.74
C VAL A 155 -5.77 34.78 26.80
N ALA A 156 -6.50 34.05 27.64
CA ALA A 156 -5.90 33.28 28.75
C ALA A 156 -6.41 31.85 28.75
N ALA A 157 -5.49 30.92 28.50
CA ALA A 157 -5.73 29.49 28.59
C ALA A 157 -5.98 29.05 30.05
N ALA A 158 -7.03 28.27 30.28
CA ALA A 158 -7.22 27.60 31.56
C ALA A 158 -6.18 26.46 31.70
N PRO A 159 -5.75 26.10 32.92
CA PRO A 159 -4.86 24.95 33.10
C PRO A 159 -5.46 23.69 32.46
N GLY A 160 -4.71 23.05 31.54
CA GLY A 160 -5.14 21.84 30.83
C GLY A 160 -5.97 22.07 29.56
N SER A 161 -6.19 23.32 29.15
CA SER A 161 -6.88 23.64 27.88
C SER A 161 -6.09 24.66 27.07
N ASP A 162 -6.16 24.55 25.75
CA ASP A 162 -5.50 25.46 24.80
C ASP A 162 -6.50 26.44 24.18
N VAL A 163 -6.09 27.71 24.04
CA VAL A 163 -6.87 28.76 23.38
C VAL A 163 -6.24 29.06 22.03
N LEU A 164 -7.06 28.97 20.99
CA LEU A 164 -6.63 29.05 19.59
C LEU A 164 -7.30 30.25 18.91
N VAL A 165 -6.53 31.22 18.45
CA VAL A 165 -7.01 32.44 17.78
C VAL A 165 -6.61 32.38 16.30
N ASN A 166 -7.47 32.84 15.38
CA ASN A 166 -7.20 32.89 13.94
C ASN A 166 -6.85 31.51 13.29
N PHE A 167 -7.40 30.43 13.86
CA PHE A 167 -7.36 29.09 13.26
C PHE A 167 -8.72 28.74 12.64
N ALA A 168 -8.67 28.05 11.51
CA ALA A 168 -9.84 27.55 10.79
C ALA A 168 -10.08 26.04 11.01
N SER A 169 -9.05 25.31 11.44
CA SER A 169 -9.10 23.86 11.61
C SER A 169 -8.39 23.40 12.88
N ILE A 170 -8.99 22.42 13.56
CA ILE A 170 -8.36 21.67 14.65
C ILE A 170 -8.38 20.18 14.28
N VAL A 171 -7.23 19.53 14.41
CA VAL A 171 -7.10 18.07 14.43
C VAL A 171 -6.71 17.66 15.84
N GLY A 172 -7.52 16.81 16.48
CA GLY A 172 -7.28 16.27 17.80
C GLY A 172 -6.15 15.24 17.82
N SER A 173 -6.05 14.55 18.94
CA SER A 173 -5.03 13.58 19.28
C SER A 173 -5.43 12.16 18.91
N LYS A 174 -4.84 11.17 19.57
CA LYS A 174 -5.19 9.74 19.46
C LYS A 174 -5.95 9.24 20.69
N PHE A 175 -6.50 10.16 21.47
CA PHE A 175 -7.19 9.94 22.72
C PHE A 175 -8.41 10.85 22.79
N ASP A 176 -9.33 10.55 23.69
CA ASP A 176 -10.56 11.33 23.93
C ASP A 176 -10.32 12.84 24.05
N ASP A 177 -10.76 13.59 23.04
CA ASP A 177 -10.59 15.03 22.92
C ASP A 177 -11.89 15.79 23.16
N VAL A 178 -11.77 17.08 23.48
CA VAL A 178 -12.88 18.04 23.57
C VAL A 178 -12.54 19.24 22.72
N LEU A 179 -13.15 19.31 21.53
CA LEU A 179 -12.88 20.33 20.52
C LEU A 179 -14.08 21.26 20.36
N THR A 180 -13.86 22.55 20.53
CA THR A 180 -14.91 23.57 20.38
C THR A 180 -14.51 24.64 19.37
N GLY A 181 -15.33 24.86 18.35
CA GLY A 181 -15.17 25.93 17.37
C GLY A 181 -15.74 27.27 17.85
N ASN A 182 -15.81 28.25 16.94
CA ASN A 182 -16.15 29.64 17.23
C ASN A 182 -17.41 30.11 16.47
N GLU A 183 -17.43 31.34 15.97
CA GLU A 183 -18.56 31.88 15.20
C GLU A 183 -18.34 31.85 13.67
N LEU A 184 -17.20 31.33 13.24
CA LEU A 184 -16.81 31.17 11.85
C LEU A 184 -17.00 29.72 11.42
N LYS A 185 -17.02 29.49 10.11
CA LYS A 185 -16.93 28.14 9.55
C LYS A 185 -15.63 27.46 10.00
N ASN A 186 -15.75 26.34 10.70
CA ASN A 186 -14.64 25.57 11.24
C ASN A 186 -14.62 24.13 10.70
N LEU A 187 -13.42 23.54 10.69
CA LEU A 187 -13.21 22.10 10.50
C LEU A 187 -12.66 21.52 11.80
N LEU A 188 -13.40 20.62 12.44
CA LEU A 188 -12.96 19.91 13.64
C LEU A 188 -12.81 18.43 13.28
N VAL A 189 -11.65 17.87 13.55
CA VAL A 189 -11.35 16.44 13.41
C VAL A 189 -10.98 15.90 14.80
N GLY A 190 -11.74 14.96 15.34
CA GLY A 190 -11.50 14.30 16.62
C GLY A 190 -10.20 13.50 16.56
N GLY A 191 -10.22 12.39 15.82
CA GLY A 191 -9.03 11.57 15.62
C GLY A 191 -9.31 10.12 15.95
N ILE A 192 -8.46 9.52 16.79
CA ILE A 192 -8.79 8.24 17.43
C ILE A 192 -9.17 8.58 18.87
N GLY A 193 -10.20 7.94 19.42
CA GLY A 193 -10.66 8.23 20.77
C GLY A 193 -12.16 8.48 20.79
N ASN A 194 -12.72 8.67 21.98
CA ASN A 194 -14.11 9.04 22.14
C ASN A 194 -14.21 10.56 22.26
N ASP A 195 -14.40 11.25 21.15
CA ASP A 195 -14.19 12.69 21.06
C ASP A 195 -15.48 13.49 21.23
N THR A 196 -15.40 14.67 21.83
CA THR A 196 -16.52 15.61 21.93
C THR A 196 -16.29 16.81 21.03
N LEU A 197 -17.09 16.94 19.97
CA LEU A 197 -16.99 17.99 18.97
C LEU A 197 -18.17 18.96 19.05
N ARG A 198 -17.87 20.25 19.15
CA ARG A 198 -18.86 21.34 19.09
C ARG A 198 -18.42 22.38 18.06
N GLY A 199 -19.11 22.47 16.93
CA GLY A 199 -18.82 23.47 15.88
C GLY A 199 -18.91 24.91 16.40
N GLY A 200 -19.94 25.22 17.18
CA GLY A 200 -20.21 26.58 17.60
C GLY A 200 -21.24 27.21 16.68
N LYS A 201 -21.09 28.49 16.33
CA LYS A 201 -21.91 29.08 15.26
C LYS A 201 -21.13 29.03 13.96
N GLY A 202 -21.80 28.88 12.83
CA GLY A 202 -21.13 28.81 11.54
C GLY A 202 -21.75 27.71 10.69
N ASP A 203 -21.15 27.42 9.54
CA ASP A 203 -21.52 26.22 8.80
C ASP A 203 -20.33 25.27 8.90
N ASP A 204 -20.31 24.46 9.95
CA ASP A 204 -19.12 23.73 10.38
C ASP A 204 -19.06 22.31 9.82
N THR A 205 -17.84 21.76 9.75
CA THR A 205 -17.62 20.36 9.41
C THR A 205 -16.99 19.65 10.62
N LEU A 206 -17.66 18.61 11.12
CA LEU A 206 -17.25 17.82 12.29
C LEU A 206 -16.95 16.39 11.83
N LEU A 207 -15.71 15.94 12.01
CA LEU A 207 -15.24 14.58 11.75
C LEU A 207 -14.86 13.95 13.08
N GLY A 208 -15.62 12.98 13.58
CA GLY A 208 -15.24 12.23 14.78
C GLY A 208 -14.04 11.32 14.52
N ALA A 209 -14.14 10.53 13.44
CA ALA A 209 -13.21 9.49 13.05
C ALA A 209 -13.34 8.24 13.93
N VAL A 210 -12.27 7.70 14.52
CA VAL A 210 -12.31 6.37 15.15
C VAL A 210 -12.68 6.46 16.62
N GLY A 211 -13.83 5.90 17.00
CA GLY A 211 -14.30 5.82 18.39
C GLY A 211 -15.74 6.30 18.60
N ASP A 212 -16.12 6.46 19.87
CA ASP A 212 -17.49 6.84 20.25
C ASP A 212 -17.58 8.36 20.44
N ASP A 213 -18.04 9.04 19.40
CA ASP A 213 -17.96 10.50 19.32
C ASP A 213 -19.27 11.18 19.72
N THR A 214 -19.16 12.31 20.41
CA THR A 214 -20.27 13.17 20.80
C THR A 214 -20.25 14.49 20.05
N TYR A 215 -21.26 14.71 19.20
CA TYR A 215 -21.48 15.95 18.46
C TYR A 215 -22.49 16.83 19.18
N ILE A 216 -22.09 18.03 19.59
CA ILE A 216 -22.96 18.94 20.34
C ILE A 216 -23.53 20.02 19.41
N PHE A 217 -24.86 20.10 19.34
CA PHE A 217 -25.57 21.08 18.53
C PHE A 217 -26.57 21.91 19.34
N ALA A 218 -26.71 23.18 19.00
CA ALA A 218 -27.65 24.10 19.59
C ALA A 218 -28.39 24.93 18.53
N ARG A 219 -29.48 25.58 18.95
CA ARG A 219 -30.18 26.54 18.09
C ARG A 219 -29.28 27.75 17.83
N GLY A 220 -29.19 28.15 16.56
CA GLY A 220 -28.31 29.22 16.09
C GLY A 220 -26.88 28.78 15.76
N ASP A 221 -26.58 27.48 15.84
CA ASP A 221 -25.27 26.94 15.48
C ASP A 221 -25.05 26.96 13.95
N GLY A 222 -26.11 26.97 13.13
CA GLY A 222 -26.03 27.11 11.67
C GLY A 222 -26.21 25.79 10.92
N ALA A 223 -25.59 25.63 9.75
CA ALA A 223 -25.75 24.45 8.90
C ALA A 223 -24.50 23.55 8.91
N ASP A 224 -24.48 22.62 9.85
CA ASP A 224 -23.32 21.77 10.11
C ASP A 224 -23.36 20.45 9.33
N ILE A 225 -22.18 19.89 9.12
CA ILE A 225 -21.97 18.58 8.48
C ILE A 225 -21.24 17.68 9.47
N ILE A 226 -21.81 16.51 9.74
CA ILE A 226 -21.15 15.41 10.45
C ILE A 226 -20.67 14.39 9.44
N VAL A 227 -19.39 14.05 9.52
CA VAL A 227 -18.75 13.02 8.72
C VAL A 227 -18.24 11.94 9.66
N GLU A 228 -18.85 10.78 9.54
CA GLU A 228 -18.51 9.60 10.34
C GLU A 228 -17.92 8.50 9.48
N VAL A 229 -16.98 7.75 10.04
CA VAL A 229 -16.51 6.49 9.46
C VAL A 229 -17.42 5.35 9.92
N VAL A 230 -17.48 4.26 9.15
CA VAL A 230 -18.27 3.10 9.57
C VAL A 230 -17.36 2.20 10.37
N GLU A 231 -17.63 2.10 11.66
CA GLU A 231 -16.90 1.22 12.56
C GLU A 231 -17.84 0.14 13.08
N GLY A 232 -17.36 -1.10 13.15
CA GLY A 232 -18.08 -2.14 13.87
C GLY A 232 -18.20 -1.76 15.34
N GLY A 233 -19.41 -1.40 15.78
CA GLY A 233 -19.70 -1.23 17.20
C GLY A 233 -19.54 0.16 17.79
N GLY A 234 -19.22 1.18 16.99
CA GLY A 234 -19.18 2.57 17.48
C GLY A 234 -20.52 3.02 18.07
N HIS A 235 -20.48 3.88 19.08
CA HIS A 235 -21.63 4.49 19.74
C HIS A 235 -21.54 6.01 19.69
N ASN A 236 -21.81 6.57 18.51
CA ASN A 236 -21.80 7.99 18.26
C ASN A 236 -23.11 8.65 18.69
N VAL A 237 -23.00 9.84 19.27
CA VAL A 237 -24.10 10.58 19.88
C VAL A 237 -24.19 11.98 19.31
N VAL A 238 -25.38 12.37 18.85
CA VAL A 238 -25.70 13.79 18.64
C VAL A 238 -26.45 14.31 19.86
N SER A 239 -25.88 15.28 20.56
CA SER A 239 -26.42 15.88 21.77
C SER A 239 -26.94 17.29 21.49
N PHE A 240 -28.25 17.49 21.65
CA PHE A 240 -28.91 18.77 21.48
C PHE A 240 -28.98 19.54 22.80
N LEU A 241 -28.42 20.76 22.81
CA LEU A 241 -28.49 21.65 23.98
C LEU A 241 -29.90 22.20 24.24
N ALA A 242 -30.07 22.81 25.41
CA ALA A 242 -31.35 23.38 25.84
C ALA A 242 -31.93 24.35 24.80
N GLY A 243 -33.22 24.18 24.48
CA GLY A 243 -33.92 24.95 23.44
C GLY A 243 -34.19 24.17 22.15
N VAL A 244 -33.66 22.95 22.03
CA VAL A 244 -33.96 22.00 20.95
C VAL A 244 -34.50 20.71 21.56
N SER A 245 -35.82 20.60 21.70
CA SER A 245 -36.53 19.40 22.17
C SER A 245 -36.95 18.49 21.02
N ALA A 246 -37.39 17.27 21.33
CA ALA A 246 -37.80 16.27 20.34
C ALA A 246 -38.86 16.78 19.33
N ASP A 247 -39.81 17.59 19.80
CA ASP A 247 -40.87 18.20 18.97
C ASP A 247 -40.41 19.44 18.18
N GLN A 248 -39.15 19.85 18.33
CA GLN A 248 -38.50 20.94 17.61
C GLN A 248 -37.58 20.45 16.49
N LEU A 249 -37.45 19.14 16.32
CA LEU A 249 -36.58 18.53 15.31
C LEU A 249 -37.38 18.04 14.11
N TRP A 250 -36.83 18.23 12.92
CA TRP A 250 -37.40 17.78 11.66
C TRP A 250 -36.40 16.90 10.91
N PHE A 251 -36.76 15.65 10.66
CA PHE A 251 -35.90 14.65 10.02
C PHE A 251 -36.27 14.49 8.55
N ARG A 252 -35.28 14.49 7.67
CA ARG A 252 -35.47 14.33 6.23
C ARG A 252 -34.32 13.58 5.58
N GLN A 253 -34.64 12.68 4.67
CA GLN A 253 -33.66 12.08 3.76
C GLN A 253 -33.37 13.03 2.58
N VAL A 254 -32.09 13.31 2.33
CA VAL A 254 -31.61 14.10 1.18
C VAL A 254 -30.52 13.31 0.46
N GLY A 255 -30.89 12.65 -0.64
CA GLY A 255 -29.99 11.70 -1.31
C GLY A 255 -29.67 10.52 -0.39
N VAL A 256 -28.37 10.29 -0.14
CA VAL A 256 -27.89 9.27 0.82
C VAL A 256 -27.68 9.83 2.23
N ASN A 257 -27.93 11.11 2.46
CA ASN A 257 -27.67 11.79 3.73
C ASN A 257 -28.95 11.94 4.57
N LEU A 258 -28.77 12.00 5.88
CA LEU A 258 -29.81 12.43 6.82
C LEU A 258 -29.63 13.91 7.13
N GLU A 259 -30.70 14.69 6.98
CA GLU A 259 -30.77 16.08 7.41
C GLU A 259 -31.69 16.18 8.63
N VAL A 260 -31.19 16.78 9.71
CA VAL A 260 -31.94 17.07 10.94
C VAL A 260 -31.97 18.57 11.15
N SER A 261 -33.12 19.20 10.96
CA SER A 261 -33.28 20.66 11.07
C SER A 261 -34.04 21.04 12.33
N THR A 262 -33.77 22.23 12.89
CA THR A 262 -34.60 22.77 13.97
C THR A 262 -35.76 23.60 13.41
N ILE A 263 -36.95 23.37 13.94
CA ILE A 263 -38.19 23.96 13.43
C ILE A 263 -38.17 25.49 13.58
N GLY A 264 -38.52 26.17 12.49
CA GLY A 264 -38.64 27.62 12.46
C GLY A 264 -37.32 28.37 12.39
N THR A 265 -36.20 27.68 12.14
CA THR A 265 -34.89 28.30 11.88
C THR A 265 -34.25 27.75 10.60
N THR A 266 -33.05 28.23 10.27
CA THR A 266 -32.21 27.68 9.19
C THR A 266 -31.20 26.65 9.69
N ASP A 267 -31.17 26.42 11.01
CA ASP A 267 -30.14 25.59 11.65
C ASP A 267 -30.43 24.12 11.37
N LYS A 268 -29.39 23.37 11.00
CA LYS A 268 -29.49 21.96 10.65
C LYS A 268 -28.15 21.24 10.79
N ILE A 269 -28.24 19.92 10.92
CA ILE A 269 -27.12 19.00 10.81
C ILE A 269 -27.36 18.11 9.60
N THR A 270 -26.33 17.90 8.79
CA THR A 270 -26.29 16.91 7.71
C THR A 270 -25.33 15.79 8.08
N ILE A 271 -25.83 14.56 8.20
CA ILE A 271 -25.02 13.37 8.47
C ILE A 271 -24.80 12.63 7.15
N ASN A 272 -23.54 12.55 6.72
CA ASN A 272 -23.18 12.01 5.41
C ASN A 272 -23.31 10.47 5.36
N GLY A 273 -23.88 9.95 4.26
CA GLY A 273 -23.91 8.52 3.99
C GLY A 273 -24.78 7.68 4.94
N TRP A 274 -25.77 8.30 5.59
CA TRP A 274 -26.71 7.65 6.51
C TRP A 274 -27.53 6.52 5.86
N PHE A 275 -28.00 6.72 4.61
CA PHE A 275 -28.87 5.78 3.90
C PHE A 275 -28.13 4.93 2.86
N SER A 276 -26.81 4.78 3.00
CA SER A 276 -26.02 3.89 2.16
C SER A 276 -26.36 2.43 2.46
N ALA A 277 -26.54 1.60 1.42
CA ALA A 277 -27.01 0.22 1.58
C ALA A 277 -26.02 -0.64 2.37
N GLY A 278 -26.54 -1.47 3.29
CA GLY A 278 -25.75 -2.44 4.05
C GLY A 278 -24.98 -1.88 5.26
N ILE A 279 -25.21 -0.62 5.64
CA ILE A 279 -24.48 0.05 6.71
C ILE A 279 -25.41 0.29 7.91
N VAL A 280 -24.91 0.03 9.13
CA VAL A 280 -25.57 0.45 10.38
C VAL A 280 -25.65 1.98 10.49
N PRO A 281 -26.60 2.55 11.27
CA PRO A 281 -26.66 3.98 11.49
C PRO A 281 -25.31 4.52 11.98
N ARG A 282 -24.81 5.61 11.38
CA ARG A 282 -23.53 6.24 11.75
C ARG A 282 -23.57 6.98 13.09
N ILE A 283 -24.76 7.39 13.50
CA ILE A 283 -25.07 7.96 14.82
C ILE A 283 -26.07 7.01 15.47
N GLN A 284 -25.70 6.47 16.61
CA GLN A 284 -26.46 5.47 17.35
C GLN A 284 -27.52 6.15 18.20
N GLU A 285 -27.27 7.38 18.65
CA GLU A 285 -28.22 8.11 19.50
C GLU A 285 -28.31 9.60 19.20
N PHE A 286 -29.55 10.12 19.26
CA PHE A 286 -29.84 11.54 19.36
C PHE A 286 -30.40 11.83 20.75
N ARG A 287 -29.78 12.75 21.50
CA ARG A 287 -30.17 13.10 22.87
C ARG A 287 -30.63 14.54 22.94
N THR A 288 -31.73 14.80 23.63
CA THR A 288 -32.20 16.16 23.92
C THR A 288 -31.90 16.55 25.36
N ALA A 289 -31.72 17.85 25.62
CA ALA A 289 -31.41 18.36 26.96
C ALA A 289 -32.47 18.04 28.04
N ASP A 290 -33.70 17.69 27.66
CA ASP A 290 -34.75 17.21 28.56
C ASP A 290 -34.69 15.69 28.83
N GLY A 291 -33.63 15.01 28.38
CA GLY A 291 -33.33 13.61 28.69
C GLY A 291 -33.99 12.58 27.77
N ARG A 292 -34.61 13.00 26.65
CA ARG A 292 -35.13 12.02 25.68
C ARG A 292 -34.02 11.52 24.76
N VAL A 293 -34.15 10.26 24.37
CA VAL A 293 -33.20 9.56 23.49
C VAL A 293 -33.93 8.97 22.30
N LEU A 294 -33.46 9.26 21.08
CA LEU A 294 -33.89 8.60 19.85
C LEU A 294 -32.75 7.74 19.35
N LEU A 295 -33.00 6.46 19.13
CA LEU A 295 -32.00 5.57 18.55
C LEU A 295 -31.89 5.81 17.05
N GLY A 296 -30.68 5.63 16.50
CA GLY A 296 -30.42 5.73 15.08
C GLY A 296 -31.27 4.77 14.25
N SER A 297 -31.53 3.57 14.77
CA SER A 297 -32.42 2.56 14.14
C SER A 297 -33.84 3.09 13.90
N ASP A 298 -34.29 4.02 14.73
CA ASP A 298 -35.68 4.48 14.77
C ASP A 298 -35.88 5.77 13.96
N VAL A 299 -34.80 6.42 13.52
CA VAL A 299 -34.85 7.66 12.74
C VAL A 299 -35.67 7.51 11.46
N GLN A 300 -35.61 6.34 10.81
CA GLN A 300 -36.36 6.08 9.58
C GLN A 300 -37.87 6.23 9.79
N ASN A 301 -38.38 5.87 10.98
CA ASN A 301 -39.80 6.01 11.30
C ASN A 301 -40.21 7.50 11.33
N LEU A 302 -39.35 8.38 11.87
CA LEU A 302 -39.59 9.82 11.89
C LEU A 302 -39.46 10.44 10.49
N VAL A 303 -38.47 10.02 9.70
CA VAL A 303 -38.31 10.46 8.30
C VAL A 303 -39.56 10.12 7.49
N GLN A 304 -40.11 8.92 7.65
CA GLN A 304 -41.34 8.50 6.98
C GLN A 304 -42.58 9.25 7.48
N ALA A 305 -42.72 9.46 8.80
CA ALA A 305 -43.84 10.20 9.36
C ALA A 305 -43.88 11.67 8.92
N MET A 306 -42.71 12.27 8.72
CA MET A 306 -42.56 13.64 8.24
C MET A 306 -42.57 13.75 6.70
N ALA A 307 -42.48 12.62 5.99
CA ALA A 307 -42.51 12.60 4.53
C ALA A 307 -43.85 13.13 4.00
N GLY A 308 -43.77 14.11 3.10
CA GLY A 308 -44.96 14.75 2.51
C GLY A 308 -45.60 15.85 3.36
N LEU A 309 -45.10 16.11 4.56
CA LEU A 309 -45.43 17.31 5.33
C LEU A 309 -44.47 18.46 4.99
N VAL A 310 -44.93 19.69 5.17
CA VAL A 310 -44.09 20.88 4.94
C VAL A 310 -43.55 21.35 6.29
N PRO A 311 -42.22 21.49 6.45
CA PRO A 311 -41.63 22.00 7.69
C PRO A 311 -42.13 23.42 7.96
N PRO A 312 -42.36 23.81 9.22
CA PRO A 312 -42.80 25.17 9.54
C PRO A 312 -41.81 26.22 9.03
N PRO A 313 -42.29 27.37 8.50
CA PRO A 313 -41.42 28.41 7.97
C PRO A 313 -40.60 29.09 9.06
N ALA A 314 -39.49 29.72 8.67
CA ALA A 314 -38.63 30.49 9.57
C ALA A 314 -39.44 31.51 10.40
N GLY A 315 -39.17 31.57 11.71
CA GLY A 315 -39.90 32.38 12.69
C GLY A 315 -41.07 31.65 13.37
N GLN A 316 -41.50 30.47 12.90
CA GLN A 316 -42.49 29.65 13.57
C GLN A 316 -41.81 28.52 14.37
N LEU A 317 -41.48 28.80 15.63
CA LEU A 317 -40.73 27.90 16.53
C LEU A 317 -41.58 26.78 17.16
N THR A 318 -42.80 26.53 16.68
CA THR A 318 -43.67 25.47 17.21
C THR A 318 -44.46 24.83 16.09
N LEU A 319 -44.65 23.51 16.18
CA LEU A 319 -45.48 22.77 15.24
C LEU A 319 -46.92 23.33 15.18
N PRO A 320 -47.47 23.61 13.98
CA PRO A 320 -48.89 23.88 13.83
C PRO A 320 -49.74 22.76 14.44
N PRO A 321 -50.89 23.05 15.10
CA PRO A 321 -51.70 22.02 15.77
C PRO A 321 -52.11 20.82 14.90
N ASN A 322 -52.35 21.06 13.61
CA ASN A 322 -52.69 20.00 12.64
C ASN A 322 -51.50 19.09 12.33
N ILE A 323 -50.27 19.62 12.31
CA ILE A 323 -49.05 18.83 12.11
C ILE A 323 -48.66 18.13 13.40
N ALA A 324 -48.74 18.83 14.54
CA ALA A 324 -48.46 18.28 15.86
C ALA A 324 -49.32 17.04 16.15
N GLY A 325 -50.62 17.07 15.82
CA GLY A 325 -51.51 15.93 15.98
C GLY A 325 -51.17 14.72 15.08
N ILE A 326 -50.59 14.95 13.89
CA ILE A 326 -50.16 13.88 12.97
C ILE A 326 -48.87 13.23 13.47
N LEU A 327 -47.90 14.03 13.96
CA LEU A 327 -46.59 13.55 14.37
C LEU A 327 -46.54 12.99 15.79
N ALA A 328 -47.48 13.35 16.67
CA ALA A 328 -47.48 12.94 18.07
C ALA A 328 -47.32 11.41 18.28
N PRO A 329 -48.00 10.51 17.52
CA PRO A 329 -47.81 9.07 17.69
C PRO A 329 -46.38 8.62 17.33
N ALA A 330 -45.84 9.11 16.22
CA ALA A 330 -44.49 8.77 15.78
C ALA A 330 -43.43 9.30 16.76
N LEU A 331 -43.60 10.52 17.27
CA LEU A 331 -42.70 11.07 18.28
C LEU A 331 -42.74 10.26 19.58
N ALA A 332 -43.92 9.86 20.05
CA ALA A 332 -44.06 9.06 21.27
C ALA A 332 -43.49 7.64 21.12
N GLN A 333 -43.62 7.02 19.95
CA GLN A 333 -43.15 5.66 19.71
C GLN A 333 -41.63 5.56 19.53
N ASN A 334 -40.92 6.64 19.20
CA ASN A 334 -39.50 6.55 18.85
C ASN A 334 -38.57 7.30 19.83
N TRP A 335 -39.09 8.30 20.56
CA TRP A 335 -38.31 9.00 21.59
C TRP A 335 -38.49 8.34 22.96
N ARG A 336 -37.41 7.76 23.46
CA ARG A 336 -37.32 7.11 24.78
C ARG A 336 -37.19 8.12 25.91
N THR A 337 -37.73 7.76 27.08
CA THR A 337 -37.51 8.49 28.33
C THR A 337 -36.72 7.66 29.34
N GLU A 338 -35.80 8.29 30.07
CA GLU A 338 -35.19 7.63 31.23
C GLU A 338 -36.19 7.58 32.39
N GLY A 339 -36.48 6.41 32.95
CA GLY A 339 -37.45 6.31 34.04
C GLY A 339 -38.04 4.93 34.31
N ALA A 340 -39.25 4.92 34.87
CA ALA A 340 -40.03 3.70 35.09
C ALA A 340 -40.81 3.34 33.82
N GLY A 341 -40.98 2.05 33.55
CA GLY A 341 -41.62 1.56 32.34
C GLY A 341 -43.04 2.07 32.10
N THR A 342 -43.32 2.41 30.85
CA THR A 342 -44.57 2.97 30.35
C THR A 342 -45.16 2.08 29.25
N VAL A 343 -45.90 2.69 28.31
CA VAL A 343 -46.38 2.02 27.09
C VAL A 343 -45.59 2.46 25.85
N ASN A 344 -44.64 3.36 26.05
CA ASN A 344 -43.70 3.83 25.05
C ASN A 344 -42.32 3.24 25.38
N PRO A 345 -41.39 3.20 24.41
CA PRO A 345 -40.02 2.81 24.69
C PRO A 345 -39.38 3.62 25.82
N ASP A 346 -38.69 2.95 26.73
CA ASP A 346 -38.05 3.55 27.91
C ASP A 346 -36.59 3.10 28.05
N ILE A 347 -35.80 3.91 28.79
CA ILE A 347 -34.45 3.55 29.25
C ILE A 347 -34.50 3.37 30.76
N ILE A 348 -34.21 2.16 31.22
CA ILE A 348 -34.32 1.76 32.61
C ILE A 348 -32.95 1.35 33.13
N LYS A 349 -32.43 2.12 34.09
CA LYS A 349 -31.09 1.93 34.66
C LYS A 349 -31.18 1.43 36.09
N GLY A 350 -30.54 0.29 36.38
CA GLY A 350 -30.37 -0.21 37.74
C GLY A 350 -29.50 0.73 38.58
N THR A 351 -29.83 0.84 39.86
CA THR A 351 -28.90 1.36 40.87
C THR A 351 -27.78 0.33 41.12
N ALA A 352 -26.76 0.65 41.92
CA ALA A 352 -25.69 -0.33 42.21
C ALA A 352 -26.13 -1.57 43.03
N GLY A 353 -27.39 -1.61 43.50
CA GLY A 353 -27.96 -2.71 44.27
C GLY A 353 -28.68 -3.73 43.39
N ALA A 354 -29.28 -4.76 44.00
CA ALA A 354 -30.14 -5.68 43.26
C ALA A 354 -31.50 -5.04 42.98
N ASP A 355 -31.80 -4.80 41.71
CA ASP A 355 -32.99 -4.06 41.28
C ASP A 355 -34.01 -4.93 40.53
N VAL A 356 -35.27 -4.48 40.54
CA VAL A 356 -36.33 -5.03 39.68
C VAL A 356 -36.73 -3.94 38.69
N MET A 357 -36.44 -4.20 37.41
CA MET A 357 -36.68 -3.30 36.29
C MET A 357 -37.86 -3.82 35.46
N VAL A 358 -38.84 -2.96 35.19
CA VAL A 358 -40.10 -3.31 34.51
C VAL A 358 -40.34 -2.27 33.41
N GLY A 359 -40.33 -2.70 32.15
CA GLY A 359 -40.57 -1.85 30.96
C GLY A 359 -42.01 -1.66 30.58
N GLY A 360 -42.76 -2.76 30.56
CA GLY A 360 -44.17 -2.71 30.20
C GLY A 360 -44.38 -3.01 28.73
N ALA A 361 -44.71 -2.01 27.92
CA ALA A 361 -44.82 -2.16 26.47
C ALA A 361 -44.01 -1.06 25.79
N GLY A 362 -43.43 -1.34 24.63
CA GLY A 362 -42.39 -0.53 24.01
C GLY A 362 -41.14 -1.37 23.76
N ASP A 363 -40.24 -0.85 22.93
CA ASP A 363 -38.91 -1.42 22.69
C ASP A 363 -37.92 -0.82 23.70
N ASP A 364 -37.83 -1.43 24.87
CA ASP A 364 -37.17 -0.88 26.05
C ASP A 364 -35.68 -1.25 26.14
N ILE A 365 -34.90 -0.39 26.79
CA ILE A 365 -33.47 -0.60 27.06
C ILE A 365 -33.21 -0.68 28.56
N TYR A 366 -32.52 -1.74 28.98
CA TYR A 366 -32.13 -1.97 30.37
C TYR A 366 -30.62 -1.86 30.53
N TYR A 367 -30.17 -1.18 31.59
CA TYR A 367 -28.77 -1.25 32.04
C TYR A 367 -28.68 -2.05 33.34
N VAL A 368 -28.14 -3.27 33.23
CA VAL A 368 -27.86 -4.18 34.34
C VAL A 368 -26.42 -3.98 34.80
N ASN A 369 -26.25 -3.70 36.09
CA ASN A 369 -24.94 -3.45 36.70
C ASN A 369 -24.72 -4.26 37.99
N HIS A 370 -25.71 -5.06 38.41
CA HIS A 370 -25.60 -5.94 39.54
C HIS A 370 -26.13 -7.35 39.20
N GLY A 371 -25.40 -8.41 39.58
CA GLY A 371 -25.68 -9.78 39.12
C GLY A 371 -26.99 -10.41 39.64
N ASN A 372 -27.73 -9.71 40.49
CA ASN A 372 -29.05 -10.11 40.99
C ASN A 372 -30.17 -9.20 40.48
N ASP A 373 -29.91 -8.34 39.50
CA ASP A 373 -30.94 -7.54 38.84
C ASP A 373 -31.92 -8.43 38.08
N VAL A 374 -33.18 -8.02 38.07
CA VAL A 374 -34.27 -8.75 37.40
C VAL A 374 -34.98 -7.81 36.43
N VAL A 375 -35.01 -8.19 35.15
CA VAL A 375 -35.80 -7.52 34.12
C VAL A 375 -37.11 -8.28 33.93
N ILE A 376 -38.24 -7.57 33.87
CA ILE A 376 -39.59 -8.14 33.77
C ILE A 376 -40.34 -7.51 32.59
N GLU A 377 -40.44 -8.26 31.50
CA GLU A 377 -41.17 -7.85 30.30
C GLU A 377 -42.48 -8.60 30.04
N GLN A 378 -43.41 -7.90 29.39
CA GLN A 378 -44.69 -8.47 28.98
C GLN A 378 -44.54 -9.26 27.68
N PRO A 379 -45.28 -10.38 27.49
CA PRO A 379 -45.31 -11.08 26.22
C PRO A 379 -45.81 -10.15 25.09
N GLY A 380 -44.99 -9.92 24.08
CA GLY A 380 -45.29 -9.00 22.98
C GLY A 380 -45.26 -7.52 23.38
N GLY A 381 -44.49 -7.17 24.41
CA GLY A 381 -44.25 -5.80 24.88
C GLY A 381 -43.51 -4.96 23.84
N GLY A 382 -42.53 -5.55 23.15
CA GLY A 382 -41.73 -4.92 22.10
C GLY A 382 -40.53 -5.81 21.80
N ARG A 383 -39.47 -5.21 21.26
CA ARG A 383 -38.13 -5.80 21.12
C ARG A 383 -37.22 -5.17 22.16
N ASP A 384 -36.89 -5.93 23.19
CA ASP A 384 -36.25 -5.41 24.39
C ASP A 384 -34.76 -5.75 24.45
N THR A 385 -33.94 -4.78 24.87
CA THR A 385 -32.48 -4.86 24.87
C THR A 385 -31.91 -4.67 26.26
N VAL A 386 -31.02 -5.57 26.70
CA VAL A 386 -30.27 -5.42 27.96
C VAL A 386 -28.80 -5.14 27.67
N TYR A 387 -28.24 -4.10 28.26
CA TYR A 387 -26.80 -3.88 28.37
C TYR A 387 -26.33 -4.33 29.74
N THR A 388 -25.30 -5.18 29.80
CA THR A 388 -24.74 -5.66 31.07
C THR A 388 -23.24 -5.50 31.15
N THR A 389 -22.76 -5.11 32.33
CA THR A 389 -21.34 -5.10 32.71
C THR A 389 -21.00 -6.21 33.70
N VAL A 390 -21.98 -7.06 34.03
CA VAL A 390 -21.88 -8.16 35.00
C VAL A 390 -22.47 -9.45 34.44
N SER A 391 -22.12 -10.58 35.04
CA SER A 391 -22.76 -11.86 34.72
C SER A 391 -24.27 -11.78 34.98
N TYR A 392 -25.07 -12.22 34.01
CA TYR A 392 -26.51 -11.98 33.98
C TYR A 392 -27.31 -13.16 33.40
N THR A 393 -28.51 -13.40 33.93
CA THR A 393 -29.47 -14.35 33.35
C THR A 393 -30.69 -13.58 32.86
N MET A 394 -30.98 -13.70 31.56
CA MET A 394 -32.05 -12.95 30.91
C MET A 394 -33.42 -13.32 31.48
N GLY A 395 -34.23 -12.28 31.76
CA GLY A 395 -35.66 -12.42 32.03
C GLY A 395 -36.41 -12.95 30.81
N ALA A 396 -37.62 -13.48 31.00
CA ALA A 396 -38.47 -13.91 29.89
C ALA A 396 -38.86 -12.71 29.00
N ASN A 397 -39.06 -12.95 27.70
CA ASN A 397 -39.45 -11.94 26.71
C ASN A 397 -38.42 -10.81 26.49
N VAL A 398 -37.15 -11.07 26.79
CA VAL A 398 -36.05 -10.19 26.39
C VAL A 398 -35.37 -10.80 25.17
N GLU A 399 -35.17 -10.03 24.11
CA GLU A 399 -34.66 -10.54 22.83
C GLU A 399 -33.13 -10.40 22.75
N GLU A 400 -32.58 -9.29 23.26
CA GLU A 400 -31.17 -8.92 23.09
C GLU A 400 -30.41 -8.71 24.38
N LEU A 401 -29.13 -9.10 24.36
CA LEU A 401 -28.18 -8.86 25.44
C LEU A 401 -26.84 -8.37 24.87
N HIS A 402 -26.44 -7.17 25.27
CA HIS A 402 -25.14 -6.55 25.03
C HIS A 402 -24.20 -6.77 26.21
N LEU A 403 -22.99 -7.26 25.93
CA LEU A 403 -21.94 -7.53 26.90
C LEU A 403 -20.85 -6.46 26.77
N SER A 404 -20.85 -5.51 27.70
CA SER A 404 -20.00 -4.31 27.64
C SER A 404 -18.76 -4.39 28.54
N ALA A 405 -18.37 -5.59 28.98
CA ALA A 405 -17.16 -5.85 29.76
C ALA A 405 -16.70 -7.28 29.52
N ALA A 406 -15.39 -7.56 29.51
CA ALA A 406 -14.84 -8.89 29.30
C ALA A 406 -15.13 -9.88 30.45
N GLY A 407 -15.09 -11.19 30.17
CA GLY A 407 -15.07 -12.23 31.20
C GLY A 407 -16.41 -12.56 31.86
N LEU A 408 -17.53 -12.21 31.23
CA LEU A 408 -18.87 -12.38 31.80
C LEU A 408 -19.47 -13.76 31.52
N GLY A 409 -20.22 -14.28 32.48
CA GLY A 409 -21.08 -15.45 32.29
C GLY A 409 -22.53 -15.03 32.08
N VAL A 410 -23.10 -15.32 30.91
CA VAL A 410 -24.48 -14.95 30.60
C VAL A 410 -25.32 -16.15 30.19
N ARG A 411 -26.62 -16.09 30.47
CA ARG A 411 -27.58 -17.13 30.11
C ARG A 411 -28.84 -16.53 29.51
N GLY A 412 -29.24 -17.04 28.34
CA GLY A 412 -30.46 -16.65 27.63
C GLY A 412 -31.74 -17.11 28.34
N ASN A 413 -32.90 -16.80 27.74
CA ASN A 413 -34.22 -17.03 28.32
C ASN A 413 -35.06 -18.10 27.60
N GLY A 414 -34.62 -18.61 26.45
CA GLY A 414 -35.29 -19.69 25.72
C GLY A 414 -36.07 -19.26 24.49
N SER A 415 -36.09 -17.96 24.19
CA SER A 415 -36.87 -17.38 23.09
C SER A 415 -36.08 -17.17 21.80
N GLY A 416 -34.83 -17.64 21.72
CA GLY A 416 -33.92 -17.36 20.60
C GLY A 416 -33.32 -15.97 20.74
N ASN A 417 -32.26 -15.87 21.55
CA ASN A 417 -31.64 -14.60 21.92
C ASN A 417 -30.51 -14.23 20.95
N VAL A 418 -30.32 -12.93 20.75
CA VAL A 418 -29.13 -12.38 20.07
C VAL A 418 -28.19 -11.80 21.13
N PHE A 419 -26.99 -12.35 21.21
CA PHE A 419 -25.94 -11.88 22.12
C PHE A 419 -24.99 -10.96 21.35
N HIS A 420 -24.98 -9.69 21.69
CA HIS A 420 -24.02 -8.72 21.18
C HIS A 420 -22.83 -8.67 22.14
N ILE A 421 -21.64 -9.01 21.67
CA ILE A 421 -20.40 -8.96 22.44
C ILE A 421 -19.63 -7.72 22.01
N ASP A 422 -19.81 -6.63 22.77
CA ASP A 422 -19.20 -5.33 22.47
C ASP A 422 -17.74 -5.26 22.97
N VAL A 423 -17.39 -6.11 23.94
CA VAL A 423 -16.02 -6.25 24.45
C VAL A 423 -15.66 -7.74 24.44
N ALA A 424 -14.87 -8.19 23.47
CA ALA A 424 -14.48 -9.60 23.37
C ALA A 424 -13.59 -10.07 24.55
N GLY A 425 -13.63 -11.38 24.81
CA GLY A 425 -12.64 -12.08 25.64
C GLY A 425 -13.15 -12.66 26.97
N GLY A 426 -12.99 -13.98 27.12
CA GLY A 426 -13.20 -14.70 28.38
C GLY A 426 -14.65 -14.99 28.78
N HIS A 427 -15.61 -14.72 27.90
CA HIS A 427 -17.04 -14.92 28.13
C HIS A 427 -17.45 -16.40 28.15
N LEU A 428 -18.52 -16.67 28.91
CA LEU A 428 -19.31 -17.88 28.79
C LEU A 428 -20.74 -17.49 28.44
N VAL A 429 -21.10 -17.62 27.15
CA VAL A 429 -22.42 -17.26 26.63
C VAL A 429 -23.27 -18.53 26.49
N GLN A 430 -24.38 -18.62 27.23
CA GLN A 430 -25.26 -19.78 27.20
C GLN A 430 -26.62 -19.45 26.60
N GLY A 431 -26.78 -19.70 25.30
CA GLY A 431 -28.11 -19.76 24.69
C GLY A 431 -28.92 -20.91 25.29
N ILE A 432 -30.20 -20.69 25.61
CA ILE A 432 -31.12 -21.79 25.94
C ILE A 432 -32.25 -21.81 24.89
N GLY A 433 -32.87 -22.97 24.66
CA GLY A 433 -33.82 -23.11 23.55
C GLY A 433 -33.14 -23.17 22.19
N SER A 434 -33.84 -22.77 21.13
CA SER A 434 -33.36 -22.80 19.74
C SER A 434 -33.18 -21.39 19.17
N ASN A 435 -32.39 -21.25 18.09
CA ASN A 435 -32.18 -20.01 17.34
C ASN A 435 -31.47 -18.89 18.11
N ASN A 436 -30.39 -19.23 18.84
CA ASN A 436 -29.55 -18.20 19.46
C ASN A 436 -28.37 -17.86 18.54
N SER A 437 -28.03 -16.58 18.46
CA SER A 437 -26.85 -16.08 17.73
C SER A 437 -25.96 -15.23 18.62
N ALA A 438 -24.69 -15.14 18.27
CA ALA A 438 -23.72 -14.24 18.86
C ALA A 438 -23.17 -13.32 17.78
N THR A 439 -22.93 -12.06 18.09
CA THR A 439 -22.30 -11.11 17.16
C THR A 439 -21.26 -10.27 17.88
N TYR A 440 -20.07 -10.21 17.30
CA TYR A 440 -18.95 -9.37 17.70
C TYR A 440 -18.85 -8.14 16.80
N ALA A 441 -19.87 -7.87 15.98
CA ALA A 441 -19.90 -6.65 15.16
C ALA A 441 -19.81 -5.36 16.00
N GLY A 442 -20.05 -5.47 17.32
CA GLY A 442 -19.86 -4.43 18.33
C GLY A 442 -18.44 -4.27 18.87
N SER A 443 -17.54 -5.22 18.60
CA SER A 443 -16.23 -5.34 19.24
C SER A 443 -15.19 -4.43 18.60
N ARG A 444 -14.44 -3.72 19.45
CA ARG A 444 -13.33 -2.82 19.06
C ARG A 444 -11.97 -3.55 18.89
N ALA A 445 -11.99 -4.87 18.81
CA ALA A 445 -10.83 -5.72 18.60
C ALA A 445 -11.26 -7.07 18.02
N GLY A 446 -10.32 -7.75 17.37
CA GLY A 446 -10.51 -9.10 16.83
C GLY A 446 -10.94 -10.09 17.92
N ALA A 447 -12.00 -10.84 17.64
CA ALA A 447 -12.62 -11.77 18.56
C ALA A 447 -12.06 -13.19 18.38
N THR A 448 -11.71 -13.85 19.49
CA THR A 448 -11.40 -15.29 19.48
C THR A 448 -12.54 -16.05 20.15
N ALA A 449 -13.40 -16.71 19.38
CA ALA A 449 -14.61 -17.34 19.88
C ALA A 449 -14.76 -18.80 19.42
N ALA A 450 -15.16 -19.67 20.35
CA ALA A 450 -15.41 -21.08 20.07
C ALA A 450 -16.81 -21.51 20.53
N ILE A 451 -17.57 -22.12 19.63
CA ILE A 451 -18.82 -22.79 19.98
C ILE A 451 -18.47 -24.11 20.68
N ALA A 452 -18.96 -24.29 21.91
CA ALA A 452 -18.73 -25.46 22.71
C ALA A 452 -19.57 -26.65 22.22
N SER A 453 -18.99 -27.85 22.38
CA SER A 453 -19.69 -29.11 22.15
C SER A 453 -20.87 -29.29 23.12
N ILE A 454 -21.98 -29.85 22.63
CA ILE A 454 -23.18 -30.15 23.44
C ILE A 454 -22.92 -31.15 24.56
N SER A 455 -21.82 -31.92 24.46
CA SER A 455 -21.44 -32.97 25.42
C SER A 455 -20.36 -32.52 26.43
N GLY A 456 -19.78 -31.33 26.24
CA GLY A 456 -18.73 -30.79 27.09
C GLY A 456 -19.26 -30.12 28.37
N THR A 457 -18.38 -29.93 29.35
CA THR A 457 -18.60 -28.97 30.44
C THR A 457 -17.91 -27.67 30.04
N PRO A 458 -18.67 -26.66 29.55
CA PRO A 458 -18.05 -25.42 29.10
C PRO A 458 -17.52 -24.65 30.31
N VAL A 459 -16.24 -24.26 30.25
CA VAL A 459 -15.57 -23.43 31.25
C VAL A 459 -14.96 -22.25 30.51
N ALA A 460 -15.08 -21.05 31.07
CA ALA A 460 -14.48 -19.84 30.52
C ALA A 460 -12.97 -20.02 30.26
N ARG A 461 -12.48 -19.47 29.14
CA ARG A 461 -11.07 -19.53 28.75
C ARG A 461 -10.52 -18.10 28.72
N PRO A 462 -9.44 -17.78 29.44
CA PRO A 462 -8.84 -16.45 29.35
C PRO A 462 -8.51 -16.10 27.89
N GLY A 463 -8.99 -14.96 27.41
CA GLY A 463 -8.73 -14.47 26.04
C GLY A 463 -9.57 -15.12 24.93
N SER A 464 -10.45 -16.09 25.24
CA SER A 464 -11.34 -16.68 24.24
C SER A 464 -12.74 -16.92 24.79
N ASP A 465 -13.74 -16.57 23.99
CA ASP A 465 -15.14 -16.68 24.35
C ASP A 465 -15.68 -18.09 24.07
N VAL A 466 -16.46 -18.61 25.02
CA VAL A 466 -17.06 -19.94 24.94
C VAL A 466 -18.56 -19.80 24.75
N LEU A 467 -19.03 -20.17 23.57
CA LEU A 467 -20.42 -20.03 23.15
C LEU A 467 -21.14 -21.37 23.24
N VAL A 468 -22.24 -21.45 23.98
CA VAL A 468 -22.99 -22.69 24.20
C VAL A 468 -24.37 -22.56 23.59
N ASN A 469 -24.75 -23.53 22.75
CA ASN A 469 -26.06 -23.55 22.08
C ASN A 469 -26.34 -22.25 21.29
N ILE A 470 -25.27 -21.77 20.63
CA ILE A 470 -25.27 -20.71 19.63
C ILE A 470 -25.08 -21.40 18.28
N SER A 471 -25.89 -21.06 17.28
CA SER A 471 -25.83 -21.67 15.94
C SER A 471 -25.25 -20.74 14.88
N SER A 472 -25.15 -19.44 15.17
CA SER A 472 -24.58 -18.46 14.25
C SER A 472 -23.72 -17.46 15.01
N VAL A 473 -22.54 -17.18 14.46
CA VAL A 473 -21.59 -16.20 14.97
C VAL A 473 -21.21 -15.26 13.85
N THR A 474 -21.27 -13.97 14.11
CA THR A 474 -20.68 -12.92 13.27
C THR A 474 -19.52 -12.31 14.02
N GLY A 475 -18.35 -12.20 13.39
CA GLY A 475 -17.17 -11.55 13.94
C GLY A 475 -17.26 -10.04 13.94
N SER A 476 -16.14 -9.40 14.20
CA SER A 476 -15.94 -7.98 14.34
C SER A 476 -15.55 -7.32 13.01
N ALA A 477 -14.95 -6.12 13.10
CA ALA A 477 -14.35 -5.43 11.96
C ALA A 477 -12.82 -5.62 11.89
N TYR A 478 -12.28 -6.55 12.67
CA TYR A 478 -10.86 -6.83 12.86
C TYR A 478 -10.63 -8.33 12.78
N ASP A 479 -9.38 -8.73 12.54
CA ASP A 479 -8.95 -10.13 12.42
C ASP A 479 -9.50 -11.05 13.54
N ASP A 480 -10.51 -11.84 13.22
CA ASP A 480 -11.20 -12.73 14.13
C ASP A 480 -10.71 -14.19 14.00
N VAL A 481 -10.89 -14.97 15.07
CA VAL A 481 -10.69 -16.42 15.07
C VAL A 481 -11.97 -17.09 15.57
N LEU A 482 -12.74 -17.65 14.64
CA LEU A 482 -14.06 -18.24 14.92
C LEU A 482 -14.03 -19.76 14.70
N THR A 483 -14.42 -20.53 15.72
CA THR A 483 -14.47 -21.99 15.65
C THR A 483 -15.86 -22.52 16.02
N GLY A 484 -16.45 -23.35 15.16
CA GLY A 484 -17.72 -24.04 15.42
C GLY A 484 -17.54 -25.34 16.20
N ASN A 485 -18.61 -26.14 16.29
CA ASN A 485 -18.69 -27.36 17.10
C ASN A 485 -19.00 -28.59 16.26
N GLU A 486 -19.81 -29.54 16.75
CA GLU A 486 -20.20 -30.75 16.01
C GLU A 486 -21.55 -30.67 15.29
N LEU A 487 -22.18 -29.50 15.31
CA LEU A 487 -23.47 -29.22 14.70
C LEU A 487 -23.27 -28.28 13.52
N ALA A 488 -24.23 -28.25 12.59
CA ALA A 488 -24.26 -27.24 11.55
C ALA A 488 -24.25 -25.82 12.15
N ASN A 489 -23.20 -25.06 11.85
CA ASN A 489 -22.96 -23.71 12.29
C ASN A 489 -22.93 -22.74 11.10
N THR A 490 -23.18 -21.47 11.39
CA THR A 490 -22.99 -20.38 10.44
C THR A 490 -22.00 -19.38 11.02
N LEU A 491 -20.82 -19.30 10.44
CA LEU A 491 -19.75 -18.39 10.88
C LEU A 491 -19.54 -17.32 9.80
N SER A 492 -19.53 -16.07 10.22
CA SER A 492 -19.18 -14.92 9.38
C SER A 492 -18.02 -14.20 10.05
N GLY A 493 -16.90 -13.95 9.37
CA GLY A 493 -15.76 -13.17 9.87
C GLY A 493 -16.17 -11.71 10.00
N GLY A 494 -16.36 -11.01 8.88
CA GLY A 494 -16.84 -9.63 8.89
C GLY A 494 -15.93 -8.76 8.04
N LEU A 495 -15.24 -7.81 8.66
CA LEU A 495 -14.10 -7.13 8.05
C LEU A 495 -12.84 -7.60 8.76
N GLY A 496 -11.70 -7.57 8.07
CA GLY A 496 -10.42 -7.99 8.64
C GLY A 496 -9.97 -9.33 8.07
N ASN A 497 -8.79 -9.79 8.46
CA ASN A 497 -8.24 -11.05 7.98
C ASN A 497 -8.65 -12.18 8.94
N ASP A 498 -9.77 -12.83 8.65
CA ASP A 498 -10.44 -13.71 9.60
C ASP A 498 -10.00 -15.17 9.43
N THR A 499 -9.96 -15.92 10.54
CA THR A 499 -9.73 -17.37 10.54
C THR A 499 -11.00 -18.10 10.98
N LEU A 500 -11.61 -18.84 10.06
CA LEU A 500 -12.86 -19.56 10.27
C LEU A 500 -12.65 -21.07 10.21
N GLN A 501 -13.08 -21.78 11.26
CA GLN A 501 -13.15 -23.24 11.30
C GLN A 501 -14.56 -23.70 11.65
N GLY A 502 -15.28 -24.37 10.73
CA GLY A 502 -16.63 -24.89 10.98
C GLY A 502 -16.67 -25.92 12.11
N GLY A 503 -15.64 -26.77 12.20
CA GLY A 503 -15.64 -27.91 13.11
C GLY A 503 -16.26 -29.11 12.41
N LYS A 504 -17.02 -29.94 13.12
CA LYS A 504 -17.80 -31.00 12.47
C LYS A 504 -19.21 -30.50 12.20
N GLY A 505 -19.84 -31.00 11.14
CA GLY A 505 -21.19 -30.60 10.82
C GLY A 505 -21.28 -30.37 9.32
N ASP A 506 -22.35 -29.72 8.89
CA ASP A 506 -22.39 -29.18 7.53
C ASP A 506 -22.48 -27.67 7.72
N ASP A 507 -21.33 -26.99 7.66
CA ASP A 507 -21.22 -25.60 8.08
C ASP A 507 -21.31 -24.61 6.91
N PHE A 508 -21.71 -23.38 7.22
CA PHE A 508 -21.69 -22.26 6.28
C PHE A 508 -20.72 -21.19 6.78
N LEU A 509 -19.65 -20.95 6.02
CA LEU A 509 -18.55 -20.05 6.37
C LEU A 509 -18.50 -18.88 5.38
N VAL A 510 -18.37 -17.67 5.89
CA VAL A 510 -18.24 -16.43 5.12
C VAL A 510 -17.11 -15.64 5.76
N GLY A 511 -16.01 -15.42 5.07
CA GLY A 511 -14.87 -14.65 5.53
C GLY A 511 -15.29 -13.20 5.66
N GLY A 512 -15.58 -12.56 4.52
CA GLY A 512 -16.13 -11.22 4.49
C GLY A 512 -15.33 -10.31 3.58
N LEU A 513 -14.79 -9.21 4.12
CA LEU A 513 -13.80 -8.40 3.42
C LEU A 513 -12.46 -8.52 4.15
N GLY A 514 -11.38 -8.75 3.42
CA GLY A 514 -10.05 -9.02 3.98
C GLY A 514 -9.43 -10.27 3.36
N ASP A 515 -8.24 -10.64 3.84
CA ASP A 515 -7.55 -11.87 3.43
C ASP A 515 -7.91 -13.00 4.41
N ASP A 516 -8.91 -13.81 4.07
CA ASP A 516 -9.52 -14.77 5.00
C ASP A 516 -8.89 -16.17 4.91
N THR A 517 -8.93 -16.90 6.03
CA THR A 517 -8.42 -18.28 6.14
C THR A 517 -9.49 -19.24 6.63
N TYR A 518 -9.84 -20.18 5.76
CA TYR A 518 -10.77 -21.27 6.07
C TYR A 518 -10.03 -22.54 6.45
N VAL A 519 -10.23 -23.00 7.67
CA VAL A 519 -9.56 -24.19 8.19
C VAL A 519 -10.46 -25.41 8.01
N PHE A 520 -9.96 -26.45 7.34
CA PHE A 520 -10.70 -27.68 7.07
C PHE A 520 -9.90 -28.93 7.48
N ALA A 521 -10.56 -29.87 8.13
CA ALA A 521 -10.00 -31.15 8.57
C ALA A 521 -10.86 -32.35 8.14
N ARG A 522 -10.29 -33.54 8.28
CA ARG A 522 -11.04 -34.78 8.05
C ARG A 522 -12.05 -34.98 9.18
N GLY A 523 -13.29 -35.29 8.82
CA GLY A 523 -14.42 -35.44 9.73
C GLY A 523 -15.18 -34.16 10.01
N ASP A 524 -14.82 -33.06 9.32
CA ASP A 524 -15.50 -31.77 9.46
C ASP A 524 -16.88 -31.79 8.77
N GLY A 525 -17.11 -32.71 7.82
CA GLY A 525 -18.40 -32.86 7.14
C GLY A 525 -18.49 -32.03 5.86
N ALA A 526 -19.70 -31.60 5.47
CA ALA A 526 -19.94 -30.97 4.18
C ALA A 526 -20.12 -29.45 4.29
N ASP A 527 -19.01 -28.73 4.27
CA ASP A 527 -18.97 -27.29 4.46
C ASP A 527 -19.14 -26.50 3.16
N ILE A 528 -19.59 -25.27 3.32
CA ILE A 528 -19.82 -24.33 2.23
C ILE A 528 -19.17 -23.01 2.57
N ILE A 529 -18.32 -22.52 1.66
CA ILE A 529 -17.75 -21.17 1.67
C ILE A 529 -18.58 -20.26 0.75
N GLY A 530 -18.96 -19.09 1.26
CA GLY A 530 -19.71 -18.08 0.54
C GLY A 530 -19.06 -16.71 0.53
N GLU A 531 -18.02 -16.53 -0.30
CA GLU A 531 -17.33 -15.23 -0.42
C GLU A 531 -18.07 -14.21 -1.31
N PRO A 532 -18.13 -12.92 -0.92
CA PRO A 532 -18.68 -11.86 -1.75
C PRO A 532 -17.69 -11.49 -2.87
N SER A 533 -18.17 -11.47 -4.12
CA SER A 533 -17.34 -11.28 -5.33
C SER A 533 -16.74 -9.88 -5.54
N ALA A 534 -16.70 -9.04 -4.50
CA ALA A 534 -16.28 -7.64 -4.58
C ALA A 534 -14.86 -7.39 -4.04
N ASP A 535 -14.21 -8.41 -3.49
CA ASP A 535 -12.88 -8.24 -2.90
C ASP A 535 -11.75 -8.53 -3.90
N ALA A 536 -10.69 -7.71 -3.82
CA ALA A 536 -9.45 -7.90 -4.59
C ALA A 536 -8.35 -8.51 -3.70
N LYS A 537 -8.76 -9.15 -2.61
CA LYS A 537 -7.94 -9.69 -1.51
C LYS A 537 -7.67 -11.19 -1.71
N TYR A 538 -6.79 -11.74 -0.88
CA TYR A 538 -6.23 -13.09 -1.00
C TYR A 538 -6.80 -14.02 0.06
N ASP A 539 -7.76 -14.85 -0.33
CA ASP A 539 -8.37 -15.83 0.57
C ASP A 539 -7.74 -17.21 0.42
N SER A 540 -7.72 -17.96 1.51
CA SER A 540 -7.04 -19.26 1.57
C SER A 540 -7.86 -20.35 2.27
N ILE A 541 -7.69 -21.58 1.80
CA ILE A 541 -8.14 -22.78 2.52
C ILE A 541 -6.92 -23.51 3.08
N ALA A 542 -6.89 -23.66 4.40
CA ALA A 542 -5.86 -24.40 5.13
C ALA A 542 -6.35 -25.79 5.54
N PHE A 543 -5.79 -26.83 4.93
CA PHE A 543 -6.06 -28.22 5.29
C PHE A 543 -5.19 -28.69 6.46
N LEU A 544 -5.82 -29.09 7.56
CA LEU A 544 -5.12 -29.61 8.75
C LEU A 544 -4.47 -30.98 8.50
N ALA A 545 -3.58 -31.37 9.42
CA ALA A 545 -2.85 -32.63 9.36
C ALA A 545 -3.80 -33.84 9.18
N GLY A 546 -3.50 -34.68 8.19
CA GLY A 546 -4.34 -35.83 7.82
C GLY A 546 -5.11 -35.66 6.51
N VAL A 547 -5.14 -34.43 5.96
CA VAL A 547 -5.64 -34.11 4.61
C VAL A 547 -4.45 -33.70 3.74
N ASN A 548 -3.87 -34.66 3.04
CA ASN A 548 -2.72 -34.45 2.14
C ASN A 548 -3.18 -34.25 0.68
N ILE A 549 -2.28 -33.81 -0.19
CA ILE A 549 -2.56 -33.55 -1.61
C ILE A 549 -3.16 -34.77 -2.35
N ASP A 550 -2.79 -36.00 -1.97
CA ASP A 550 -3.28 -37.24 -2.55
C ASP A 550 -4.59 -37.74 -1.91
N GLN A 551 -5.12 -37.00 -0.94
CA GLN A 551 -6.36 -37.28 -0.23
C GLN A 551 -7.52 -36.39 -0.69
N LEU A 552 -7.27 -35.48 -1.63
CA LEU A 552 -8.24 -34.49 -2.11
C LEU A 552 -8.77 -34.86 -3.49
N TRP A 553 -10.05 -34.57 -3.73
CA TRP A 553 -10.71 -34.75 -5.01
C TRP A 553 -11.43 -33.48 -5.43
N PHE A 554 -11.03 -32.92 -6.57
CA PHE A 554 -11.52 -31.65 -7.11
C PHE A 554 -12.57 -31.87 -8.18
N ARG A 555 -13.70 -31.15 -8.10
CA ARG A 555 -14.78 -31.22 -9.07
C ARG A 555 -15.47 -29.88 -9.24
N GLN A 556 -15.60 -29.43 -10.49
CA GLN A 556 -16.47 -28.31 -10.83
C GLN A 556 -17.94 -28.77 -10.84
N VAL A 557 -18.82 -28.05 -10.14
CA VAL A 557 -20.26 -28.30 -10.09
C VAL A 557 -21.01 -27.00 -10.39
N GLY A 558 -21.37 -26.78 -11.66
CA GLY A 558 -21.94 -25.51 -12.08
C GLY A 558 -20.92 -24.38 -11.93
N ALA A 559 -21.28 -23.32 -11.19
CA ALA A 559 -20.36 -22.21 -10.88
C ALA A 559 -19.44 -22.49 -9.68
N ASP A 560 -19.71 -23.56 -8.93
CA ASP A 560 -19.05 -23.86 -7.66
C ASP A 560 -17.89 -24.86 -7.84
N LEU A 561 -16.91 -24.79 -6.96
CA LEU A 561 -15.85 -25.79 -6.83
C LEU A 561 -16.11 -26.67 -5.61
N GLU A 562 -16.15 -27.98 -5.79
CA GLU A 562 -16.23 -28.95 -4.70
C GLU A 562 -14.86 -29.62 -4.52
N VAL A 563 -14.37 -29.62 -3.28
CA VAL A 563 -13.13 -30.31 -2.88
C VAL A 563 -13.48 -31.32 -1.79
N SER A 564 -13.44 -32.61 -2.13
CA SER A 564 -13.80 -33.70 -1.21
C SER A 564 -12.57 -34.42 -0.68
N THR A 565 -12.62 -34.95 0.55
CA THR A 565 -11.60 -35.90 0.99
C THR A 565 -11.97 -37.33 0.57
N ILE A 566 -11.02 -38.04 -0.03
CA ILE A 566 -11.31 -39.35 -0.65
C ILE A 566 -11.75 -40.38 0.39
N GLY A 567 -12.76 -41.18 0.02
CA GLY A 567 -13.27 -42.24 0.87
C GLY A 567 -14.06 -41.78 2.10
N THR A 568 -14.34 -40.48 2.25
CA THR A 568 -15.23 -39.95 3.28
C THR A 568 -16.39 -39.17 2.65
N THR A 569 -17.29 -38.66 3.49
CA THR A 569 -18.34 -37.72 3.10
C THR A 569 -17.91 -36.27 3.23
N ASP A 570 -16.71 -36.02 3.75
CA ASP A 570 -16.23 -34.68 4.06
C ASP A 570 -15.87 -33.95 2.78
N LYS A 571 -16.34 -32.71 2.65
CA LYS A 571 -16.10 -31.86 1.49
C LYS A 571 -16.24 -30.39 1.85
N ILE A 572 -15.59 -29.54 1.07
CA ILE A 572 -15.81 -28.11 1.07
C ILE A 572 -16.32 -27.67 -0.30
N THR A 573 -17.37 -26.84 -0.31
CA THR A 573 -17.98 -26.28 -1.52
C THR A 573 -17.74 -24.78 -1.55
N ILE A 574 -16.98 -24.29 -2.52
CA ILE A 574 -16.69 -22.88 -2.70
C ILE A 574 -17.69 -22.34 -3.73
N ARG A 575 -18.63 -21.51 -3.27
CA ARG A 575 -19.68 -20.97 -4.13
C ARG A 575 -19.14 -19.93 -5.09
N GLY A 576 -19.54 -19.99 -6.35
CA GLY A 576 -19.18 -18.97 -7.34
C GLY A 576 -17.71 -18.95 -7.75
N TRP A 577 -16.93 -20.00 -7.47
CA TRP A 577 -15.51 -20.11 -7.83
C TRP A 577 -15.18 -19.72 -9.28
N SER A 578 -16.02 -20.09 -10.25
CA SER A 578 -15.71 -19.89 -11.68
C SER A 578 -16.17 -18.54 -12.25
N ILE A 579 -16.37 -17.51 -11.42
CA ILE A 579 -16.59 -16.14 -11.91
C ILE A 579 -15.25 -15.55 -12.43
N ALA A 580 -15.23 -14.30 -12.92
CA ALA A 580 -14.11 -13.73 -13.71
C ALA A 580 -12.71 -13.88 -13.09
N LYS A 581 -12.63 -14.07 -11.77
CA LYS A 581 -11.50 -14.57 -10.98
C LYS A 581 -12.04 -15.54 -9.92
N PRO A 582 -11.25 -16.52 -9.44
CA PRO A 582 -11.64 -17.26 -8.25
C PRO A 582 -11.85 -16.29 -7.09
N ASN A 583 -12.68 -16.69 -6.14
CA ASN A 583 -12.95 -15.99 -4.88
C ASN A 583 -12.30 -16.71 -3.69
N ILE A 584 -11.35 -17.60 -3.97
CA ILE A 584 -10.42 -18.22 -3.04
C ILE A 584 -9.14 -18.41 -3.86
N GLU A 585 -8.05 -17.79 -3.48
CA GLU A 585 -6.86 -17.71 -4.32
C GLU A 585 -5.96 -18.93 -4.12
N GLU A 586 -6.08 -19.57 -2.95
CA GLU A 586 -5.07 -20.48 -2.45
C GLU A 586 -5.61 -21.66 -1.66
N PHE A 587 -4.98 -22.82 -1.86
CA PHE A 587 -5.13 -24.01 -1.04
C PHE A 587 -3.80 -24.38 -0.43
N ARG A 588 -3.76 -24.61 0.89
CA ARG A 588 -2.57 -25.03 1.64
C ARG A 588 -2.81 -26.34 2.36
N THR A 589 -1.79 -27.18 2.40
CA THR A 589 -1.78 -28.36 3.28
C THR A 589 -0.87 -28.13 4.49
N ALA A 590 -1.14 -28.81 5.60
CA ALA A 590 -0.25 -28.81 6.77
C ALA A 590 1.20 -29.25 6.46
N ALA A 591 1.43 -29.91 5.33
CA ALA A 591 2.75 -30.30 4.84
C ALA A 591 3.45 -29.21 4.02
N GLY A 592 2.86 -28.00 3.89
CA GLY A 592 3.43 -26.86 3.18
C GLY A 592 3.25 -26.87 1.65
N HIS A 593 2.46 -27.80 1.10
CA HIS A 593 2.08 -27.73 -0.31
C HIS A 593 1.04 -26.64 -0.52
N VAL A 594 1.19 -25.90 -1.60
CA VAL A 594 0.35 -24.78 -2.01
C VAL A 594 -0.13 -25.00 -3.44
N MET A 595 -1.39 -24.66 -3.72
CA MET A 595 -1.96 -24.66 -5.07
C MET A 595 -2.78 -23.38 -5.25
N ARG A 596 -2.65 -22.73 -6.42
CA ARG A 596 -3.27 -21.41 -6.71
C ARG A 596 -3.86 -21.34 -8.11
N GLY A 597 -4.78 -20.41 -8.33
CA GLY A 597 -5.21 -19.94 -9.65
C GLY A 597 -5.50 -21.04 -10.69
N ALA A 598 -4.76 -21.03 -11.81
CA ALA A 598 -4.97 -21.94 -12.93
C ALA A 598 -4.65 -23.41 -12.61
N ASP A 599 -3.87 -23.68 -11.56
CA ASP A 599 -3.44 -25.04 -11.21
C ASP A 599 -4.59 -25.88 -10.63
N VAL A 600 -5.57 -25.23 -10.01
CA VAL A 600 -6.83 -25.86 -9.59
C VAL A 600 -7.56 -26.47 -10.80
N GLN A 601 -7.55 -25.74 -11.93
CA GLN A 601 -8.22 -26.21 -13.16
C GLN A 601 -7.50 -27.41 -13.78
N LEU A 602 -6.19 -27.56 -13.60
CA LEU A 602 -5.45 -28.76 -14.02
C LEU A 602 -5.97 -30.01 -13.29
N LEU A 603 -6.16 -29.91 -11.96
CA LEU A 603 -6.69 -31.03 -11.17
C LEU A 603 -8.15 -31.33 -11.51
N VAL A 604 -8.99 -30.31 -11.64
CA VAL A 604 -10.40 -30.47 -12.03
C VAL A 604 -10.49 -31.21 -13.38
N GLN A 605 -9.69 -30.82 -14.37
CA GLN A 605 -9.68 -31.46 -15.70
C GLN A 605 -9.15 -32.90 -15.64
N ALA A 606 -8.07 -33.15 -14.90
CA ALA A 606 -7.49 -34.48 -14.74
C ALA A 606 -8.44 -35.46 -14.05
N MET A 607 -9.22 -34.97 -13.07
CA MET A 607 -10.15 -35.79 -12.29
C MET A 607 -11.52 -35.96 -12.95
N ALA A 608 -11.93 -35.10 -13.88
CA ALA A 608 -13.26 -35.13 -14.52
C ALA A 608 -13.61 -36.47 -15.22
N GLY A 609 -12.60 -37.18 -15.74
CA GLY A 609 -12.77 -38.48 -16.42
C GLY A 609 -12.60 -39.71 -15.53
N LEU A 610 -12.28 -39.50 -14.24
CA LEU A 610 -11.96 -40.57 -13.30
C LEU A 610 -13.12 -40.80 -12.32
N THR A 611 -13.24 -42.02 -11.79
CA THR A 611 -14.24 -42.32 -10.76
C THR A 611 -13.64 -42.02 -9.39
N PRO A 612 -14.30 -41.19 -8.55
CA PRO A 612 -13.82 -40.92 -7.20
C PRO A 612 -13.79 -42.20 -6.36
N PRO A 613 -12.82 -42.36 -5.44
CA PRO A 613 -12.77 -43.53 -4.56
C PRO A 613 -14.08 -43.71 -3.76
N PRO A 614 -14.59 -44.94 -3.61
CA PRO A 614 -15.80 -45.20 -2.83
C PRO A 614 -15.57 -44.95 -1.33
N LEU A 615 -16.66 -44.74 -0.59
CA LEU A 615 -16.62 -44.56 0.86
C LEU A 615 -15.87 -45.70 1.56
N GLY A 616 -15.02 -45.34 2.53
CA GLY A 616 -14.11 -46.25 3.24
C GLY A 616 -12.76 -46.46 2.56
N GLN A 617 -12.58 -46.03 1.31
CA GLN A 617 -11.29 -46.12 0.61
C GLN A 617 -10.48 -44.81 0.74
N LEU A 618 -9.68 -44.72 1.80
CA LEU A 618 -8.88 -43.53 2.16
C LEU A 618 -7.58 -43.38 1.34
N THR A 619 -7.39 -44.14 0.27
CA THR A 619 -6.20 -44.06 -0.57
C THR A 619 -6.59 -44.23 -2.03
N LEU A 620 -5.94 -43.47 -2.92
CA LEU A 620 -6.16 -43.61 -4.35
C LEU A 620 -5.85 -45.04 -4.83
N PRO A 621 -6.69 -45.65 -5.69
CA PRO A 621 -6.34 -46.89 -6.35
C PRO A 621 -5.02 -46.74 -7.11
N ALA A 622 -4.16 -47.77 -7.15
CA ALA A 622 -2.82 -47.67 -7.73
C ALA A 622 -2.81 -47.14 -9.19
N GLY A 623 -3.78 -47.54 -10.01
CA GLY A 623 -3.91 -47.03 -11.38
C GLY A 623 -4.31 -45.55 -11.46
N THR A 624 -5.19 -45.10 -10.56
CA THR A 624 -5.60 -43.70 -10.44
C THR A 624 -4.47 -42.83 -9.88
N ALA A 625 -3.76 -43.32 -8.86
CA ALA A 625 -2.61 -42.65 -8.27
C ALA A 625 -1.50 -42.44 -9.33
N ALA A 626 -1.20 -43.47 -10.12
CA ALA A 626 -0.21 -43.38 -11.20
C ALA A 626 -0.63 -42.38 -12.30
N ALA A 627 -1.92 -42.28 -12.60
CA ALA A 627 -2.45 -41.32 -13.59
C ALA A 627 -2.43 -39.87 -13.08
N LEU A 628 -2.71 -39.65 -11.79
CA LEU A 628 -2.78 -38.32 -11.19
C LEU A 628 -1.43 -37.79 -10.70
N ALA A 629 -0.47 -38.66 -10.39
CA ALA A 629 0.86 -38.27 -9.89
C ALA A 629 1.53 -37.10 -10.63
N PRO A 630 1.61 -37.08 -11.98
CA PRO A 630 2.25 -35.96 -12.68
C PRO A 630 1.47 -34.65 -12.54
N VAL A 631 0.13 -34.71 -12.54
CA VAL A 631 -0.71 -33.50 -12.41
C VAL A 631 -0.71 -33.00 -10.98
N LEU A 632 -0.71 -33.89 -9.98
CA LEU A 632 -0.57 -33.53 -8.56
C LEU A 632 0.76 -32.83 -8.30
N ALA A 633 1.87 -33.35 -8.83
CA ALA A 633 3.18 -32.73 -8.70
C ALA A 633 3.29 -31.40 -9.47
N GLN A 634 2.52 -31.24 -10.54
CA GLN A 634 2.45 -30.00 -11.29
C GLN A 634 1.59 -28.95 -10.59
N ALA A 635 0.43 -29.32 -10.06
CA ALA A 635 -0.54 -28.38 -9.50
C ALA A 635 -0.25 -28.01 -8.05
N TRP A 636 0.29 -28.95 -7.27
CA TRP A 636 0.72 -28.68 -5.91
C TRP A 636 2.21 -28.34 -5.90
N HIS A 637 2.48 -27.06 -5.76
CA HIS A 637 3.82 -26.57 -5.58
C HIS A 637 4.21 -26.64 -4.11
N PHE A 638 5.48 -26.89 -3.86
CA PHE A 638 6.10 -26.38 -2.63
C PHE A 638 6.47 -24.93 -2.92
N ASN A 639 6.25 -24.01 -1.97
CA ASN A 639 6.78 -22.64 -2.03
C ASN A 639 8.32 -22.61 -1.84
N GLY A 640 9.04 -23.56 -2.47
CA GLY A 640 10.48 -23.83 -2.32
C GLY A 640 10.88 -25.22 -2.85
N PRO A 641 12.19 -25.55 -2.92
CA PRO A 641 12.66 -26.76 -3.61
C PRO A 641 12.48 -28.08 -2.85
N THR A 642 12.25 -28.07 -1.52
CA THR A 642 12.02 -29.27 -0.68
C THR A 642 11.20 -28.95 0.57
N GLN A 643 10.60 -29.97 1.21
CA GLN A 643 10.02 -29.86 2.56
C GLN A 643 10.99 -29.17 3.54
N PRO A 644 10.57 -28.13 4.28
CA PRO A 644 11.41 -27.54 5.32
C PRO A 644 11.74 -28.62 6.37
N THR A 645 13.02 -28.75 6.69
CA THR A 645 13.50 -29.67 7.75
C THR A 645 14.14 -28.91 8.91
N GLY A 646 14.24 -27.59 8.79
CA GLY A 646 14.72 -26.64 9.78
C GLY A 646 13.59 -26.01 10.60
N GLN A 647 13.79 -24.76 10.98
CA GLN A 647 12.95 -24.00 11.90
C GLN A 647 11.89 -23.17 11.15
N HIS A 648 10.83 -22.78 11.88
CA HIS A 648 9.81 -21.84 11.40
C HIS A 648 9.99 -20.49 12.10
N PHE A 649 10.17 -19.45 11.31
CA PHE A 649 10.24 -18.06 11.75
C PHE A 649 9.02 -17.33 11.20
N VAL A 650 8.25 -16.70 12.08
CA VAL A 650 7.04 -15.94 11.74
C VAL A 650 7.24 -14.49 12.17
N GLY A 651 6.98 -13.57 11.24
CA GLY A 651 6.94 -12.12 11.46
C GLY A 651 5.63 -11.66 12.09
N THR A 652 5.31 -10.41 11.84
CA THR A 652 4.16 -9.64 12.29
C THR A 652 3.43 -9.09 11.06
N ALA A 653 2.34 -8.35 11.23
CA ALA A 653 1.66 -7.71 10.09
C ALA A 653 2.35 -6.40 9.61
N GLY A 654 3.58 -6.12 10.04
CA GLY A 654 4.36 -4.95 9.65
C GLY A 654 5.73 -5.34 9.10
N ALA A 655 6.49 -4.38 8.58
CA ALA A 655 7.78 -4.64 7.93
C ALA A 655 8.80 -5.33 8.85
N ASP A 656 9.10 -6.59 8.55
CA ASP A 656 9.98 -7.45 9.31
C ASP A 656 11.31 -7.75 8.60
N VAL A 657 12.31 -8.11 9.40
CA VAL A 657 13.60 -8.61 8.90
C VAL A 657 13.79 -10.03 9.41
N ILE A 658 13.61 -11.01 8.52
CA ILE A 658 13.60 -12.42 8.86
C ILE A 658 14.87 -13.08 8.29
N ASN A 659 15.69 -13.63 9.19
CA ASN A 659 16.95 -14.27 8.82
C ASN A 659 16.94 -15.75 9.24
N GLY A 660 17.07 -16.64 8.28
CA GLY A 660 17.15 -18.08 8.52
C GLY A 660 18.39 -18.47 9.33
N SER A 661 18.34 -19.64 9.95
CA SER A 661 19.54 -20.38 10.37
C SER A 661 20.20 -21.05 9.16
N ALA A 662 21.36 -21.69 9.33
CA ALA A 662 22.06 -22.36 8.23
C ALA A 662 21.37 -23.64 7.68
N GLY A 663 20.19 -24.00 8.20
CA GLY A 663 19.39 -25.16 7.74
C GLY A 663 18.32 -24.73 6.74
N ALA A 664 17.57 -25.68 6.18
CA ALA A 664 16.42 -25.37 5.30
C ALA A 664 15.21 -24.92 6.14
N ASP A 665 15.03 -23.61 6.29
CA ASP A 665 14.04 -23.01 7.19
C ASP A 665 12.75 -22.54 6.49
N LEU A 666 11.68 -22.34 7.25
CA LEU A 666 10.44 -21.68 6.83
C LEU A 666 10.44 -20.25 7.39
N LEU A 667 10.39 -19.25 6.51
CA LEU A 667 10.38 -17.82 6.82
C LEU A 667 9.03 -17.24 6.37
N GLU A 668 8.20 -16.79 7.29
CA GLU A 668 6.84 -16.29 7.00
C GLU A 668 6.71 -14.85 7.51
N GLY A 669 6.53 -13.89 6.60
CA GLY A 669 6.42 -12.46 6.89
C GLY A 669 5.07 -12.06 7.45
N LEU A 670 4.00 -12.66 6.90
CA LEU A 670 2.60 -12.29 7.06
C LEU A 670 2.23 -11.08 6.19
N GLY A 671 2.42 -9.86 6.68
CA GLY A 671 2.22 -8.66 5.86
C GLY A 671 3.11 -7.52 6.31
N GLY A 672 3.13 -6.42 5.56
CA GLY A 672 4.19 -5.42 5.61
C GLY A 672 5.25 -5.62 4.51
N ASP A 673 6.14 -4.64 4.34
CA ASP A 673 7.28 -4.73 3.42
C ASP A 673 8.43 -5.53 4.08
N ASP A 674 8.48 -6.83 3.82
CA ASP A 674 9.36 -7.75 4.54
C ASP A 674 10.71 -7.96 3.85
N THR A 675 11.75 -8.23 4.65
CA THR A 675 13.11 -8.51 4.18
C THR A 675 13.60 -9.86 4.68
N TYR A 676 13.90 -10.75 3.73
CA TYR A 676 14.39 -12.09 3.99
C TYR A 676 15.88 -12.24 3.70
N TYR A 677 16.60 -12.87 4.62
CA TYR A 677 17.97 -13.31 4.38
C TYR A 677 18.00 -14.82 4.18
N VAL A 678 18.17 -15.22 2.93
CA VAL A 678 18.30 -16.61 2.49
C VAL A 678 19.77 -16.99 2.51
N ASN A 679 20.12 -17.91 3.40
CA ASN A 679 21.50 -18.35 3.60
C ASN A 679 21.68 -19.86 3.32
N HIS A 680 20.58 -20.58 3.06
CA HIS A 680 20.58 -21.96 2.63
C HIS A 680 19.63 -22.13 1.43
N GLY A 681 20.07 -22.83 0.38
CA GLY A 681 19.27 -22.98 -0.85
C GLY A 681 17.96 -23.79 -0.69
N GLY A 682 17.72 -24.32 0.52
CA GLY A 682 16.48 -24.97 0.91
C GLY A 682 15.56 -24.10 1.79
N ASP A 683 15.91 -22.84 2.05
CA ASP A 683 15.03 -21.91 2.75
C ASP A 683 13.74 -21.70 1.96
N PHE A 684 12.65 -21.46 2.68
CA PHE A 684 11.30 -21.44 2.16
C PHE A 684 10.60 -20.20 2.66
N ILE A 685 10.21 -19.30 1.76
CA ILE A 685 9.52 -18.07 2.13
C ILE A 685 8.02 -18.26 1.91
N VAL A 686 7.22 -17.82 2.88
CA VAL A 686 5.77 -17.71 2.74
C VAL A 686 5.39 -16.26 2.79
N GLU A 687 5.00 -15.76 1.62
CA GLU A 687 4.36 -14.47 1.49
C GLU A 687 2.88 -14.59 1.16
N ARG A 688 2.09 -13.75 1.83
CA ARG A 688 0.68 -13.56 1.51
C ARG A 688 0.59 -12.51 0.41
N GLY A 689 -0.39 -12.62 -0.47
CA GLY A 689 -0.40 -11.84 -1.72
C GLY A 689 -0.59 -10.32 -1.58
N ASN A 690 -0.75 -9.80 -0.37
CA ASN A 690 -0.90 -8.38 -0.06
C ASN A 690 0.07 -7.88 1.01
N GLY A 691 1.20 -8.54 1.23
CA GLY A 691 2.15 -8.20 2.31
C GLY A 691 2.75 -6.81 2.14
N GLY A 692 3.41 -6.54 1.03
CA GLY A 692 4.10 -5.28 0.84
C GLY A 692 4.95 -5.34 -0.42
N SER A 693 6.03 -4.58 -0.47
CA SER A 693 7.11 -4.80 -1.43
C SER A 693 8.22 -5.61 -0.77
N ASP A 694 8.19 -6.92 -1.00
CA ASP A 694 9.05 -7.84 -0.25
C ASP A 694 10.41 -8.02 -0.92
N THR A 695 11.45 -8.20 -0.11
CA THR A 695 12.84 -8.27 -0.56
C THR A 695 13.55 -9.51 -0.05
N VAL A 696 14.08 -10.32 -0.97
CA VAL A 696 14.99 -11.43 -0.65
C VAL A 696 16.43 -11.03 -0.88
N TYR A 697 17.25 -11.11 0.15
CA TYR A 697 18.71 -11.14 0.05
C TYR A 697 19.18 -12.59 -0.01
N THR A 698 19.84 -12.97 -1.11
CA THR A 698 20.41 -14.32 -1.25
C THR A 698 21.91 -14.28 -1.50
N SER A 699 22.63 -15.16 -0.77
CA SER A 699 24.05 -15.46 -0.98
C SER A 699 24.29 -16.89 -1.48
N VAL A 700 23.22 -17.60 -1.86
CA VAL A 700 23.23 -19.01 -2.28
C VAL A 700 22.36 -19.21 -3.51
N ASP A 701 22.50 -20.37 -4.16
CA ASP A 701 21.57 -20.77 -5.22
C ASP A 701 20.15 -20.82 -4.65
N TYR A 702 19.20 -20.16 -5.32
CA TYR A 702 17.86 -19.97 -4.78
C TYR A 702 16.78 -19.90 -5.86
N LYS A 703 15.60 -20.44 -5.55
CA LYS A 703 14.38 -20.22 -6.32
C LYS A 703 13.48 -19.30 -5.52
N VAL A 704 13.23 -18.12 -6.06
CA VAL A 704 12.46 -17.05 -5.43
C VAL A 704 11.03 -17.52 -5.19
N ALA A 705 10.53 -17.27 -3.98
CA ALA A 705 9.16 -17.56 -3.62
C ALA A 705 8.20 -16.65 -4.39
N ASP A 706 6.97 -17.12 -4.56
CA ASP A 706 5.90 -16.26 -5.07
C ASP A 706 5.60 -15.13 -4.08
N ASN A 707 5.07 -14.01 -4.59
CA ASN A 707 4.79 -12.77 -3.86
C ASN A 707 6.03 -12.03 -3.34
N VAL A 708 7.25 -12.41 -3.76
CA VAL A 708 8.45 -11.61 -3.50
C VAL A 708 8.74 -10.73 -4.71
N GLU A 709 8.79 -9.42 -4.57
CA GLU A 709 9.04 -8.49 -5.70
C GLU A 709 10.53 -8.30 -5.96
N ASN A 710 11.32 -8.13 -4.91
CA ASN A 710 12.72 -7.73 -5.02
C ASN A 710 13.67 -8.87 -4.66
N VAL A 711 14.68 -9.10 -5.50
CA VAL A 711 15.68 -10.14 -5.29
C VAL A 711 17.05 -9.51 -5.34
N ARG A 712 17.76 -9.46 -4.22
CA ARG A 712 19.08 -8.87 -4.10
C ARG A 712 20.15 -9.94 -3.91
N LEU A 713 21.06 -10.00 -4.89
CA LEU A 713 22.17 -10.96 -4.91
C LEU A 713 23.39 -10.30 -4.26
N ILE A 714 23.86 -10.91 -3.17
CA ILE A 714 25.01 -10.45 -2.39
C ILE A 714 26.24 -11.37 -2.53
N GLY A 715 26.21 -12.26 -3.52
CA GLY A 715 27.31 -13.17 -3.88
C GLY A 715 27.47 -13.32 -5.39
N SER A 716 28.61 -13.86 -5.83
CA SER A 716 28.93 -14.13 -7.23
C SER A 716 28.88 -15.62 -7.53
N GLY A 717 28.57 -16.01 -8.76
CA GLY A 717 28.51 -17.42 -9.15
C GLY A 717 27.22 -18.13 -8.74
N LEU A 718 26.14 -17.38 -8.48
CA LEU A 718 24.87 -17.90 -7.99
C LEU A 718 23.96 -18.33 -9.13
N THR A 719 23.19 -19.39 -8.92
CA THR A 719 22.05 -19.77 -9.77
C THR A 719 20.76 -19.31 -9.09
N VAL A 720 20.08 -18.30 -9.66
CA VAL A 720 18.84 -17.77 -9.09
C VAL A 720 17.73 -17.79 -10.13
N THR A 721 16.58 -18.34 -9.75
CA THR A 721 15.37 -18.40 -10.59
C THR A 721 14.24 -17.63 -9.94
N GLY A 722 13.65 -16.69 -10.66
CA GLY A 722 12.49 -15.90 -10.24
C GLY A 722 11.21 -16.72 -10.15
N SER A 723 10.16 -16.09 -9.64
CA SER A 723 8.83 -16.67 -9.60
C SER A 723 8.23 -16.74 -11.01
N ALA A 724 7.36 -17.72 -11.24
CA ALA A 724 6.54 -17.78 -12.44
C ALA A 724 5.31 -16.85 -12.37
N TYR A 725 4.99 -16.34 -11.18
CA TYR A 725 3.74 -15.66 -10.86
C TYR A 725 3.94 -14.18 -10.46
N ASN A 726 5.19 -13.72 -10.28
CA ASN A 726 5.53 -12.35 -9.93
C ASN A 726 6.49 -11.73 -10.95
N ASN A 727 6.36 -10.42 -11.14
CA ASN A 727 7.31 -9.64 -11.92
C ASN A 727 8.46 -9.21 -11.01
N ASN A 728 9.48 -10.05 -10.89
CA ASN A 728 10.61 -9.79 -10.01
C ASN A 728 11.55 -8.70 -10.56
N VAL A 729 12.15 -7.94 -9.65
CA VAL A 729 13.30 -7.06 -9.92
C VAL A 729 14.54 -7.63 -9.24
N PHE A 730 15.53 -7.99 -10.04
CA PHE A 730 16.80 -8.54 -9.58
C PHE A 730 17.84 -7.42 -9.45
N TYR A 731 18.42 -7.25 -8.27
CA TYR A 731 19.54 -6.35 -7.99
C TYR A 731 20.81 -7.16 -7.78
N VAL A 732 21.85 -6.88 -8.55
CA VAL A 732 23.11 -7.65 -8.50
C VAL A 732 24.27 -6.76 -8.06
N ASP A 733 24.73 -6.94 -6.83
CA ASP A 733 25.83 -6.14 -6.26
C ASP A 733 27.22 -6.69 -6.67
N THR A 734 27.32 -8.00 -6.84
CA THR A 734 28.56 -8.72 -7.19
C THR A 734 28.39 -9.48 -8.51
N PRO A 735 28.59 -8.82 -9.66
CA PRO A 735 28.47 -9.46 -10.96
C PRO A 735 29.59 -10.47 -11.20
N GLY A 736 29.37 -11.39 -12.14
CA GLY A 736 30.38 -12.30 -12.67
C GLY A 736 30.15 -13.76 -12.27
N GLY A 737 29.69 -14.55 -13.23
CA GLY A 737 29.51 -16.00 -13.12
C GLY A 737 28.13 -16.46 -12.65
N ASN A 738 27.19 -15.53 -12.46
CA ASN A 738 25.82 -15.83 -12.08
C ASN A 738 25.02 -16.46 -13.24
N VAL A 739 24.03 -17.27 -12.89
CA VAL A 739 23.06 -17.87 -13.81
C VAL A 739 21.68 -17.42 -13.36
N LEU A 740 21.12 -16.43 -14.05
CA LEU A 740 19.91 -15.73 -13.62
C LEU A 740 18.77 -16.01 -14.60
N ASP A 741 17.66 -16.52 -14.08
CA ASP A 741 16.45 -16.78 -14.84
C ASP A 741 15.29 -16.03 -14.17
N GLY A 742 14.64 -15.11 -14.89
CA GLY A 742 13.47 -14.40 -14.35
C GLY A 742 12.26 -15.30 -14.05
N GLY A 743 12.21 -16.51 -14.60
CA GLY A 743 11.06 -17.41 -14.44
C GLY A 743 9.88 -16.99 -15.32
N GLY A 744 8.96 -16.20 -14.76
CA GLY A 744 7.76 -15.68 -15.44
C GLY A 744 8.03 -14.61 -16.51
N THR A 745 6.98 -13.96 -16.98
CA THR A 745 7.09 -12.81 -17.90
C THR A 745 7.14 -11.50 -17.13
N GLY A 746 7.91 -10.50 -17.59
CA GLY A 746 7.86 -9.13 -17.03
C GLY A 746 8.99 -8.79 -16.05
N ASN A 747 9.94 -9.69 -15.83
CA ASN A 747 11.06 -9.49 -14.90
C ASN A 747 12.07 -8.44 -15.38
N THR A 748 12.72 -7.78 -14.43
CA THR A 748 13.79 -6.79 -14.70
C THR A 748 15.07 -7.19 -13.97
N LEU A 749 16.21 -6.97 -14.61
CA LEU A 749 17.54 -7.16 -14.03
C LEU A 749 18.28 -5.82 -13.95
N ASN A 750 18.88 -5.54 -12.80
CA ASN A 750 19.49 -4.25 -12.49
C ASN A 750 20.86 -4.42 -11.84
N TYR A 751 21.90 -3.91 -12.50
CA TYR A 751 23.28 -3.88 -12.04
C TYR A 751 23.73 -2.51 -11.52
N ALA A 752 22.83 -1.54 -11.31
CA ALA A 752 23.20 -0.18 -10.90
C ALA A 752 23.98 -0.12 -9.56
N SER A 753 23.79 -1.11 -8.69
CA SER A 753 24.51 -1.26 -7.41
C SER A 753 25.83 -2.05 -7.53
N ALA A 754 26.16 -2.56 -8.72
CA ALA A 754 27.38 -3.32 -8.95
C ALA A 754 28.62 -2.48 -8.64
N THR A 755 29.66 -3.15 -8.14
CA THR A 755 30.91 -2.52 -7.70
C THR A 755 32.00 -2.49 -8.77
N ALA A 756 31.75 -3.09 -9.94
CA ALA A 756 32.62 -3.10 -11.11
C ALA A 756 31.78 -3.28 -12.39
N GLY A 757 32.41 -3.09 -13.56
CA GLY A 757 31.79 -3.33 -14.86
C GLY A 757 31.35 -4.79 -15.03
N VAL A 758 30.24 -4.95 -15.74
CA VAL A 758 29.48 -6.19 -15.86
C VAL A 758 29.73 -6.80 -17.23
N THR A 759 29.85 -8.12 -17.30
CA THR A 759 29.71 -8.85 -18.56
C THR A 759 28.51 -9.77 -18.42
N ALA A 760 27.44 -9.51 -19.17
CA ALA A 760 26.21 -10.30 -19.11
C ALA A 760 25.73 -10.71 -20.50
N THR A 761 25.28 -11.96 -20.63
CA THR A 761 24.85 -12.53 -21.90
C THR A 761 23.57 -13.34 -21.73
N PHE A 762 22.56 -13.04 -22.54
CA PHE A 762 21.37 -13.89 -22.61
C PHE A 762 21.70 -15.25 -23.22
N ALA A 763 21.17 -16.31 -22.61
CA ALA A 763 21.26 -17.64 -23.18
C ALA A 763 20.37 -17.78 -24.42
N PRO A 764 20.72 -18.70 -25.35
CA PRO A 764 19.88 -19.01 -26.49
C PRO A 764 18.48 -19.46 -26.08
N VAL A 765 17.46 -19.09 -26.85
CA VAL A 765 16.07 -19.46 -26.57
C VAL A 765 15.91 -20.99 -26.52
N GLY A 766 15.43 -21.51 -25.39
CA GLY A 766 15.30 -22.95 -25.15
C GLY A 766 16.63 -23.70 -24.97
N GLY A 767 17.75 -22.98 -24.88
CA GLY A 767 19.07 -23.51 -24.58
C GLY A 767 19.29 -23.75 -23.08
N SER A 768 20.34 -24.52 -22.77
CA SER A 768 20.76 -24.74 -21.38
C SER A 768 21.49 -23.52 -20.84
N MET A 769 21.08 -23.05 -19.66
CA MET A 769 21.74 -22.00 -18.90
C MET A 769 23.02 -22.55 -18.25
N VAL A 770 24.17 -22.38 -18.89
CA VAL A 770 25.46 -22.92 -18.40
C VAL A 770 26.31 -21.79 -17.83
N ALA A 771 26.71 -21.91 -16.56
CA ALA A 771 27.57 -20.94 -15.87
C ALA A 771 28.87 -20.65 -16.64
N ARG A 772 29.29 -19.38 -16.64
CA ARG A 772 30.50 -18.90 -17.33
C ARG A 772 31.38 -18.10 -16.36
N PRO A 773 32.65 -18.48 -16.12
CA PRO A 773 33.50 -17.71 -15.23
C PRO A 773 33.63 -16.24 -15.68
N GLY A 774 33.29 -15.30 -14.80
CA GLY A 774 33.40 -13.86 -15.04
C GLY A 774 32.31 -13.26 -15.92
N ALA A 775 31.30 -14.01 -16.35
CA ALA A 775 30.17 -13.49 -17.11
C ALA A 775 28.85 -14.05 -16.58
N ASP A 776 27.85 -13.17 -16.45
CA ASP A 776 26.52 -13.54 -16.01
C ASP A 776 25.71 -14.06 -17.21
N VAL A 777 24.93 -15.12 -16.99
CA VAL A 777 24.13 -15.79 -18.02
C VAL A 777 22.66 -15.58 -17.69
N LEU A 778 21.90 -15.03 -18.63
CA LEU A 778 20.56 -14.48 -18.39
C LEU A 778 19.46 -15.21 -19.18
N ALA A 779 18.27 -15.33 -18.61
CA ALA A 779 17.05 -15.75 -19.30
C ALA A 779 15.81 -15.09 -18.69
N ASN A 780 14.74 -14.96 -19.48
CA ASN A 780 13.42 -14.50 -19.05
C ASN A 780 13.36 -13.13 -18.35
N PHE A 781 14.28 -12.23 -18.70
CA PHE A 781 14.22 -10.80 -18.34
C PHE A 781 13.72 -9.97 -19.52
N ASN A 782 12.79 -9.06 -19.24
CA ASN A 782 12.29 -8.10 -20.23
C ASN A 782 13.28 -6.94 -20.44
N MET A 783 14.01 -6.57 -19.39
CA MET A 783 14.88 -5.40 -19.38
C MET A 783 16.11 -5.67 -18.51
N VAL A 784 17.27 -5.21 -18.99
CA VAL A 784 18.55 -5.26 -18.26
C VAL A 784 19.14 -3.87 -18.18
N PHE A 785 19.41 -3.40 -16.96
CA PHE A 785 20.18 -2.20 -16.69
C PHE A 785 21.59 -2.57 -16.25
N GLY A 786 22.59 -2.03 -16.93
CA GLY A 786 23.99 -2.12 -16.56
C GLY A 786 24.32 -1.30 -15.31
N SER A 787 25.60 -1.22 -15.03
CA SER A 787 26.20 -0.60 -13.87
C SER A 787 26.54 0.87 -14.13
N LYS A 788 27.45 1.40 -13.32
CA LYS A 788 28.02 2.74 -13.48
C LYS A 788 29.45 2.72 -14.04
N PHE A 789 29.84 1.59 -14.59
CA PHE A 789 31.18 1.28 -15.10
C PHE A 789 31.03 0.65 -16.48
N ASP A 790 32.14 0.60 -17.22
CA ASP A 790 32.20 -0.03 -18.55
C ASP A 790 31.64 -1.47 -18.56
N ASP A 791 30.47 -1.65 -19.17
CA ASP A 791 29.75 -2.92 -19.24
C ASP A 791 29.81 -3.58 -20.62
N VAL A 792 29.52 -4.87 -20.67
CA VAL A 792 29.36 -5.67 -21.89
C VAL A 792 28.05 -6.45 -21.79
N LEU A 793 27.03 -5.98 -22.51
CA LEU A 793 25.68 -6.56 -22.50
C LEU A 793 25.37 -7.20 -23.86
N THR A 794 25.02 -8.47 -23.87
CA THR A 794 24.72 -9.24 -25.10
C THR A 794 23.36 -9.93 -25.00
N GLY A 795 22.45 -9.64 -25.94
CA GLY A 795 21.16 -10.29 -26.07
C GLY A 795 21.21 -11.65 -26.81
N ASN A 796 20.04 -12.18 -27.17
CA ASN A 796 19.86 -13.52 -27.75
C ASN A 796 19.02 -13.47 -29.04
N GLU A 797 18.14 -14.45 -29.29
CA GLU A 797 17.31 -14.51 -30.50
C GLU A 797 15.91 -13.88 -30.38
N ILE A 798 15.56 -13.33 -29.22
CA ILE A 798 14.31 -12.61 -28.99
C ILE A 798 14.60 -11.13 -28.75
N LYS A 799 13.56 -10.31 -28.89
CA LYS A 799 13.64 -8.90 -28.55
C LYS A 799 14.18 -8.69 -27.12
N ASN A 800 15.29 -7.98 -27.03
CA ASN A 800 15.92 -7.55 -25.79
C ASN A 800 15.86 -6.03 -25.62
N ILE A 801 15.88 -5.58 -24.36
CA ILE A 801 16.02 -4.18 -23.99
C ILE A 801 17.22 -4.07 -23.05
N LEU A 802 18.29 -3.45 -23.54
CA LEU A 802 19.58 -3.36 -22.85
C LEU A 802 19.93 -1.89 -22.63
N PHE A 803 20.18 -1.52 -21.37
CA PHE A 803 20.67 -0.21 -20.97
C PHE A 803 22.09 -0.35 -20.41
N GLY A 804 23.06 0.38 -20.95
CA GLY A 804 24.44 0.44 -20.46
C GLY A 804 24.51 1.13 -19.10
N GLY A 805 24.07 2.39 -19.04
CA GLY A 805 24.02 3.14 -17.79
C GLY A 805 25.02 4.29 -17.81
N PHE A 806 25.98 4.26 -16.90
CA PHE A 806 27.15 5.15 -17.01
C PHE A 806 28.37 4.29 -17.34
N GLY A 807 29.29 4.81 -18.14
CA GLY A 807 30.52 4.08 -18.47
C GLY A 807 30.71 4.01 -19.98
N ASN A 808 31.78 3.38 -20.43
CA ASN A 808 31.98 3.13 -21.85
C ASN A 808 31.47 1.72 -22.16
N ASP A 809 30.20 1.62 -22.51
CA ASP A 809 29.49 0.34 -22.55
C ASP A 809 29.52 -0.30 -23.94
N THR A 810 29.57 -1.62 -23.98
CA THR A 810 29.48 -2.41 -25.21
C THR A 810 28.16 -3.17 -25.25
N LEU A 811 27.27 -2.80 -26.16
CA LEU A 811 25.94 -3.39 -26.29
C LEU A 811 25.82 -4.15 -27.61
N GLN A 812 25.33 -5.39 -27.54
CA GLN A 812 24.96 -6.19 -28.71
C GLN A 812 23.56 -6.78 -28.51
N GLY A 813 22.59 -6.42 -29.36
CA GLY A 813 21.23 -6.94 -29.29
C GLY A 813 21.15 -8.45 -29.55
N GLY A 814 21.96 -8.95 -30.50
CA GLY A 814 21.84 -10.32 -30.96
C GLY A 814 20.88 -10.36 -32.14
N LYS A 815 20.05 -11.40 -32.26
CA LYS A 815 18.97 -11.43 -33.25
C LYS A 815 17.68 -10.99 -32.58
N GLY A 816 16.88 -10.19 -33.25
CA GLY A 816 15.62 -9.71 -32.69
C GLY A 816 15.31 -8.34 -33.23
N ASP A 817 14.33 -7.67 -32.63
CA ASP A 817 14.15 -6.25 -32.88
C ASP A 817 14.46 -5.54 -31.56
N ASP A 818 15.73 -5.26 -31.33
CA ASP A 818 16.25 -4.93 -30.00
C ASP A 818 16.23 -3.42 -29.73
N THR A 819 16.31 -3.07 -28.44
CA THR A 819 16.48 -1.67 -28.01
C THR A 819 17.73 -1.57 -27.16
N LEU A 820 18.69 -0.79 -27.63
CA LEU A 820 20.01 -0.60 -27.04
C LEU A 820 20.16 0.87 -26.64
N ALA A 821 20.56 1.13 -25.40
CA ALA A 821 20.77 2.47 -24.89
C ALA A 821 22.02 2.50 -24.02
N GLY A 822 23.13 3.01 -24.53
CA GLY A 822 24.38 3.19 -23.78
C GLY A 822 24.23 4.25 -22.68
N LEU A 823 23.61 5.38 -23.02
CA LEU A 823 23.27 6.51 -22.15
C LEU A 823 24.43 7.49 -21.91
N MET A 824 25.26 7.30 -20.88
CA MET A 824 26.35 8.24 -20.56
C MET A 824 27.71 7.57 -20.67
N GLY A 825 28.65 8.22 -21.34
CA GLY A 825 30.01 7.74 -21.65
C GLY A 825 30.25 7.56 -23.13
N ASN A 826 31.26 6.75 -23.52
CA ASN A 826 31.57 6.48 -24.92
C ASN A 826 31.18 5.06 -25.27
N ASP A 827 30.01 4.89 -25.87
CA ASP A 827 29.38 3.60 -26.00
C ASP A 827 29.66 2.95 -27.35
N THR A 828 29.66 1.62 -27.39
CA THR A 828 29.90 0.81 -28.58
C THR A 828 28.73 -0.13 -28.83
N TYR A 829 28.01 0.08 -29.93
CA TYR A 829 26.92 -0.75 -30.39
C TYR A 829 27.42 -1.71 -31.47
N LEU A 830 27.35 -3.00 -31.20
CA LEU A 830 27.76 -4.04 -32.14
C LEU A 830 26.56 -4.50 -32.98
N PHE A 831 26.76 -4.58 -34.30
CA PHE A 831 25.71 -5.04 -35.22
C PHE A 831 26.26 -6.01 -36.26
N ALA A 832 25.62 -7.17 -36.39
CA ALA A 832 25.89 -8.17 -37.40
C ALA A 832 24.72 -8.32 -38.39
N ARG A 833 24.98 -9.06 -39.48
CA ARG A 833 23.92 -9.43 -40.42
C ARG A 833 23.02 -10.49 -39.79
N GLY A 834 21.71 -10.29 -39.91
CA GLY A 834 20.69 -11.15 -39.30
C GLY A 834 20.30 -10.75 -37.88
N ASP A 835 20.83 -9.63 -37.38
CA ASP A 835 20.51 -9.10 -36.05
C ASP A 835 19.08 -8.52 -35.99
N GLY A 836 18.50 -8.16 -37.14
CA GLY A 836 17.11 -7.67 -37.23
C GLY A 836 17.01 -6.15 -37.17
N ALA A 837 15.89 -5.62 -36.65
CA ALA A 837 15.59 -4.19 -36.69
C ALA A 837 15.79 -3.51 -35.32
N ASP A 838 17.03 -3.10 -35.07
CA ASP A 838 17.44 -2.55 -33.79
C ASP A 838 17.22 -1.04 -33.68
N ILE A 839 16.98 -0.60 -32.46
CA ILE A 839 16.84 0.80 -32.08
C ILE A 839 17.98 1.15 -31.13
N ILE A 840 18.72 2.22 -31.47
CA ILE A 840 19.67 2.86 -30.57
C ILE A 840 19.01 4.10 -29.98
N ALA A 841 18.90 4.15 -28.66
CA ALA A 841 18.37 5.27 -27.90
C ALA A 841 19.48 5.88 -27.05
N GLU A 842 20.20 6.83 -27.66
CA GLU A 842 21.37 7.45 -27.03
C GLU A 842 21.04 8.61 -26.08
N GLY A 843 21.96 8.87 -25.16
CA GLY A 843 21.97 10.04 -24.29
C GLY A 843 22.54 11.29 -24.97
N VAL A 844 22.48 12.42 -24.28
CA VAL A 844 23.14 13.67 -24.73
C VAL A 844 24.22 14.02 -23.72
N GLU A 845 25.47 13.76 -24.08
CA GLU A 845 26.64 14.13 -23.30
C GLU A 845 27.63 14.97 -24.13
N ALA A 846 28.26 15.96 -23.49
CA ALA A 846 29.27 16.77 -24.16
C ALA A 846 30.59 15.98 -24.21
N ASP A 847 31.22 15.93 -25.39
CA ASP A 847 32.48 15.24 -25.63
C ASP A 847 32.42 13.70 -25.54
N SER A 848 31.22 13.08 -25.56
CA SER A 848 31.07 11.64 -25.81
C SER A 848 31.47 11.29 -27.26
N HIS A 849 31.86 10.04 -27.45
CA HIS A 849 32.33 9.50 -28.71
C HIS A 849 31.78 8.10 -28.93
N ASP A 850 30.52 8.05 -29.34
CA ASP A 850 29.76 6.82 -29.48
C ASP A 850 30.02 6.16 -30.83
N VAL A 851 30.06 4.83 -30.84
CA VAL A 851 30.49 4.01 -31.97
C VAL A 851 29.46 2.96 -32.32
N VAL A 852 29.01 2.95 -33.57
CA VAL A 852 28.33 1.77 -34.15
C VAL A 852 29.35 0.95 -34.92
N SER A 853 29.63 -0.27 -34.45
CA SER A 853 30.60 -1.18 -35.05
C SER A 853 29.90 -2.33 -35.77
N PHE A 854 30.04 -2.35 -37.10
CA PHE A 854 29.51 -3.42 -37.94
C PHE A 854 30.51 -4.59 -38.01
N LEU A 855 30.04 -5.75 -37.60
CA LEU A 855 30.81 -6.98 -37.54
C LEU A 855 31.06 -7.60 -38.93
N ALA A 856 31.95 -8.59 -38.98
CA ALA A 856 32.34 -9.25 -40.22
C ALA A 856 31.11 -9.81 -40.97
N GLY A 857 30.95 -9.46 -42.25
CA GLY A 857 29.80 -9.84 -43.07
C GLY A 857 28.89 -8.67 -43.47
N VAL A 858 29.13 -7.47 -42.93
CA VAL A 858 28.53 -6.21 -43.39
C VAL A 858 29.64 -5.29 -43.87
N SER A 859 29.65 -4.93 -45.15
CA SER A 859 30.60 -3.97 -45.72
C SER A 859 29.98 -2.60 -45.96
N ALA A 860 30.80 -1.55 -46.02
CA ALA A 860 30.36 -0.17 -46.20
C ALA A 860 29.48 0.05 -47.46
N ASP A 861 29.71 -0.69 -48.55
CA ASP A 861 28.92 -0.65 -49.78
C ASP A 861 27.59 -1.43 -49.70
N GLN A 862 27.35 -2.12 -48.58
CA GLN A 862 26.10 -2.80 -48.26
C GLN A 862 25.21 -2.01 -47.31
N LEU A 863 25.62 -0.82 -46.86
CA LEU A 863 24.83 0.02 -45.98
C LEU A 863 24.02 1.05 -46.78
N TRP A 864 22.78 1.27 -46.35
CA TRP A 864 21.86 2.25 -46.91
C TRP A 864 21.39 3.22 -45.83
N PHE A 865 21.75 4.50 -45.98
CA PHE A 865 21.46 5.56 -45.03
C PHE A 865 20.23 6.35 -45.46
N ARG A 866 19.29 6.53 -44.53
CA ARG A 866 18.01 7.21 -44.76
C ARG A 866 17.64 8.08 -43.57
N GLN A 867 17.12 9.27 -43.83
CA GLN A 867 16.37 10.02 -42.83
C GLN A 867 14.92 9.51 -42.79
N ALA A 868 14.45 9.09 -41.62
CA ALA A 868 13.08 8.64 -41.38
C ALA A 868 12.46 9.49 -40.26
N GLY A 869 11.75 10.56 -40.63
CA GLY A 869 11.28 11.54 -39.65
C GLY A 869 12.44 12.22 -38.92
N ALA A 870 12.45 12.13 -37.59
CA ALA A 870 13.52 12.63 -36.73
C ALA A 870 14.70 11.63 -36.54
N HIS A 871 14.59 10.41 -37.07
CA HIS A 871 15.54 9.32 -36.85
C HIS A 871 16.48 9.13 -38.05
N LEU A 872 17.67 8.57 -37.79
CA LEU A 872 18.55 8.03 -38.83
C LEU A 872 18.32 6.52 -38.91
N GLU A 873 18.00 6.02 -40.10
CA GLU A 873 17.98 4.58 -40.38
C GLU A 873 19.18 4.18 -41.23
N VAL A 874 19.88 3.12 -40.79
CA VAL A 874 20.99 2.48 -41.50
C VAL A 874 20.61 1.03 -41.76
N SER A 875 20.20 0.72 -42.98
CA SER A 875 19.78 -0.63 -43.38
C SER A 875 20.90 -1.39 -44.06
N THR A 876 20.96 -2.71 -43.92
CA THR A 876 21.80 -3.54 -44.78
C THR A 876 21.02 -3.95 -46.03
N ILE A 877 21.59 -3.70 -47.22
CA ILE A 877 20.88 -3.91 -48.48
C ILE A 877 20.54 -5.39 -48.69
N GLY A 878 19.33 -5.63 -49.19
CA GLY A 878 18.87 -6.98 -49.51
C GLY A 878 18.46 -7.82 -48.28
N THR A 879 18.46 -7.27 -47.07
CA THR A 879 17.89 -7.91 -45.87
C THR A 879 16.84 -7.00 -45.21
N THR A 880 16.26 -7.46 -44.10
CA THR A 880 15.41 -6.65 -43.22
C THR A 880 16.21 -5.96 -42.10
N ASP A 881 17.50 -6.24 -42.00
CA ASP A 881 18.32 -5.81 -40.87
C ASP A 881 18.59 -4.30 -40.99
N LYS A 882 18.37 -3.58 -39.89
CA LYS A 882 18.60 -2.14 -39.81
C LYS A 882 18.90 -1.70 -38.39
N ILE A 883 19.63 -0.60 -38.29
CA ILE A 883 19.76 0.19 -37.06
C ILE A 883 18.95 1.46 -37.23
N THR A 884 18.16 1.82 -36.23
CA THR A 884 17.48 3.12 -36.12
C THR A 884 18.08 3.90 -34.97
N VAL A 885 18.82 4.96 -35.25
CA VAL A 885 19.31 5.88 -34.22
C VAL A 885 18.23 6.92 -33.95
N ASN A 886 17.70 6.90 -32.72
CA ASN A 886 16.61 7.77 -32.34
C ASN A 886 17.04 9.23 -32.24
N ASN A 887 16.16 10.15 -32.69
CA ASN A 887 16.33 11.59 -32.55
C ASN A 887 17.61 12.19 -33.17
N TRP A 888 18.22 11.52 -34.16
CA TRP A 888 19.36 12.01 -34.92
C TRP A 888 19.19 13.44 -35.47
N TYR A 889 17.98 13.75 -35.94
CA TYR A 889 17.63 15.02 -36.57
C TYR A 889 16.76 15.92 -35.68
N ALA A 890 16.71 15.67 -34.37
CA ALA A 890 16.01 16.53 -33.42
C ALA A 890 16.77 17.85 -33.15
N ASP A 891 16.11 18.83 -32.52
CA ASP A 891 16.68 20.15 -32.23
C ASP A 891 17.89 20.10 -31.29
N THR A 892 17.89 19.15 -30.35
CA THR A 892 19.04 18.70 -29.57
C THR A 892 19.48 17.34 -30.13
N PRO A 893 20.34 17.31 -31.16
CA PRO A 893 20.59 16.08 -31.89
C PRO A 893 21.36 15.09 -31.03
N VAL A 894 20.81 13.90 -30.91
CA VAL A 894 21.50 12.72 -30.36
C VAL A 894 22.25 12.08 -31.52
N ARG A 895 23.57 11.92 -31.46
CA ARG A 895 24.36 11.41 -32.58
C ARG A 895 25.24 10.26 -32.14
N ILE A 896 25.63 9.48 -33.14
CA ILE A 896 26.74 8.54 -33.07
C ILE A 896 27.90 9.23 -33.79
N GLU A 897 29.03 9.38 -33.10
CA GLU A 897 30.20 10.07 -33.60
C GLU A 897 30.94 9.24 -34.66
N GLU A 898 30.85 7.91 -34.58
CA GLU A 898 31.59 7.02 -35.46
C GLU A 898 30.81 5.76 -35.89
N PHE A 899 30.83 5.46 -37.19
CA PHE A 899 30.45 4.16 -37.71
C PHE A 899 31.71 3.44 -38.20
N ARG A 900 31.96 2.22 -37.69
CA ARG A 900 33.17 1.44 -37.94
C ARG A 900 32.85 0.11 -38.61
N MET A 901 33.64 -0.24 -39.63
CA MET A 901 33.55 -1.54 -40.32
C MET A 901 34.62 -2.51 -39.79
N ALA A 902 34.36 -3.80 -39.90
CA ALA A 902 35.33 -4.86 -39.59
C ALA A 902 36.65 -4.78 -40.38
N ASP A 903 36.65 -4.18 -41.56
CA ASP A 903 37.87 -3.98 -42.38
C ASP A 903 38.66 -2.69 -42.02
N GLY A 904 38.26 -2.01 -40.94
CA GLY A 904 38.92 -0.81 -40.42
C GLY A 904 38.53 0.48 -41.13
N LYS A 905 37.54 0.47 -42.02
CA LYS A 905 36.95 1.70 -42.56
C LYS A 905 36.10 2.40 -41.50
N VAL A 906 36.18 3.73 -41.48
CA VAL A 906 35.48 4.60 -40.54
C VAL A 906 34.69 5.65 -41.30
N LEU A 907 33.45 5.91 -40.87
CA LEU A 907 32.60 7.01 -41.27
C LEU A 907 32.27 7.84 -40.03
N LEU A 908 32.64 9.12 -40.06
CA LEU A 908 32.30 10.04 -38.97
C LEU A 908 30.81 10.43 -39.03
N GLY A 909 30.18 10.59 -37.88
CA GLY A 909 28.80 11.06 -37.75
C GLY A 909 28.55 12.39 -38.47
N SER A 910 29.56 13.28 -38.48
CA SER A 910 29.52 14.54 -39.23
C SER A 910 29.40 14.37 -40.75
N ASP A 911 29.84 13.22 -41.28
CA ASP A 911 29.89 12.92 -42.71
C ASP A 911 28.67 12.09 -43.17
N VAL A 912 27.84 11.57 -42.25
CA VAL A 912 26.64 10.75 -42.55
C VAL A 912 25.66 11.46 -43.47
N GLN A 913 25.47 12.77 -43.31
CA GLN A 913 24.54 13.55 -44.12
C GLN A 913 24.86 13.47 -45.63
N ASN A 914 26.14 13.32 -45.99
CA ASN A 914 26.57 13.19 -47.38
C ASN A 914 26.03 11.90 -48.01
N LEU A 915 26.00 10.81 -47.24
CA LEU A 915 25.45 9.53 -47.69
C LEU A 915 23.92 9.58 -47.77
N VAL A 916 23.26 10.15 -46.76
CA VAL A 916 21.79 10.32 -46.74
C VAL A 916 21.32 11.12 -47.96
N GLN A 917 21.98 12.22 -48.29
CA GLN A 917 21.63 13.04 -49.46
C GLN A 917 21.86 12.30 -50.78
N ALA A 918 22.98 11.58 -50.90
CA ALA A 918 23.29 10.81 -52.11
C ALA A 918 22.27 9.67 -52.34
N MET A 919 21.72 9.10 -51.27
CA MET A 919 20.79 7.98 -51.33
C MET A 919 19.31 8.40 -51.40
N ALA A 920 18.95 9.62 -50.99
CA ALA A 920 17.56 10.10 -50.92
C ALA A 920 16.76 10.03 -52.24
N GLY A 921 17.44 10.14 -53.39
CA GLY A 921 16.83 10.06 -54.73
C GLY A 921 16.91 8.70 -55.40
N LEU A 922 17.51 7.69 -54.74
CA LEU A 922 17.74 6.36 -55.28
C LEU A 922 16.78 5.35 -54.64
N THR A 923 16.42 4.31 -55.38
CA THR A 923 15.64 3.20 -54.82
C THR A 923 16.58 2.20 -54.15
N PRO A 924 16.37 1.85 -52.86
CA PRO A 924 17.15 0.81 -52.21
C PRO A 924 16.96 -0.54 -52.93
N PRO A 925 17.99 -1.41 -52.97
CA PRO A 925 17.88 -2.73 -53.57
C PRO A 925 16.75 -3.56 -52.94
N PRO A 926 16.01 -4.36 -53.72
CA PRO A 926 14.97 -5.25 -53.19
C PRO A 926 15.57 -6.35 -52.31
N ALA A 927 14.75 -6.92 -51.41
CA ALA A 927 15.13 -8.04 -50.56
C ALA A 927 15.74 -9.20 -51.37
N GLY A 928 16.82 -9.79 -50.87
CA GLY A 928 17.62 -10.82 -51.53
C GLY A 928 18.75 -10.29 -52.43
N GLN A 929 18.80 -8.99 -52.73
CA GLN A 929 19.88 -8.40 -53.51
C GLN A 929 20.97 -7.78 -52.61
N LEU A 930 22.01 -8.56 -52.30
CA LEU A 930 23.09 -8.21 -51.35
C LEU A 930 24.20 -7.31 -51.92
N THR A 931 24.06 -6.88 -53.18
CA THR A 931 25.02 -6.00 -53.86
C THR A 931 24.30 -4.89 -54.62
N LEU A 932 24.92 -3.71 -54.65
CA LEU A 932 24.35 -2.55 -55.36
C LEU A 932 24.22 -2.84 -56.87
N PRO A 933 23.07 -2.52 -57.51
CA PRO A 933 22.96 -2.54 -58.96
C PRO A 933 24.04 -1.66 -59.61
N ALA A 934 24.60 -2.08 -60.74
CA ALA A 934 25.75 -1.41 -61.37
C ALA A 934 25.56 0.11 -61.58
N GLY A 935 24.35 0.55 -61.96
CA GLY A 935 24.03 1.97 -62.11
C GLY A 935 24.04 2.73 -60.78
N THR A 936 23.45 2.16 -59.73
CA THR A 936 23.45 2.73 -58.37
C THR A 936 24.86 2.75 -57.78
N ALA A 937 25.62 1.66 -57.95
CA ALA A 937 26.99 1.54 -57.49
C ALA A 937 27.90 2.63 -58.11
N ALA A 938 27.75 2.91 -59.41
CA ALA A 938 28.50 3.96 -60.09
C ALA A 938 28.20 5.37 -59.55
N ILE A 939 26.95 5.62 -59.14
CA ILE A 939 26.53 6.91 -58.55
C ILE A 939 27.09 7.07 -57.13
N LEU A 940 27.04 6.01 -56.32
CA LEU A 940 27.45 6.05 -54.90
C LEU A 940 28.96 5.91 -54.68
N ALA A 941 29.69 5.27 -55.60
CA ALA A 941 31.14 5.04 -55.49
C ALA A 941 31.98 6.27 -55.06
N PRO A 942 31.84 7.46 -55.67
CA PRO A 942 32.62 8.63 -55.25
C PRO A 942 32.26 9.11 -53.83
N VAL A 943 30.98 9.05 -53.45
CA VAL A 943 30.52 9.46 -52.12
C VAL A 943 31.01 8.47 -51.07
N LEU A 944 30.92 7.17 -51.33
CA LEU A 944 31.44 6.14 -50.44
C LEU A 944 32.95 6.27 -50.24
N ALA A 945 33.73 6.46 -51.33
CA ALA A 945 35.18 6.60 -51.24
C ALA A 945 35.65 7.89 -50.53
N GLN A 946 34.85 8.96 -50.61
CA GLN A 946 35.18 10.24 -49.97
C GLN A 946 34.93 10.20 -48.45
N ASN A 947 33.85 9.55 -48.03
CA ASN A 947 33.39 9.61 -46.63
C ASN A 947 33.86 8.42 -45.80
N TRP A 948 33.96 7.22 -46.39
CA TRP A 948 34.57 6.08 -45.72
C TRP A 948 36.09 6.15 -45.85
N ARG A 949 36.77 6.38 -44.73
CA ARG A 949 38.23 6.56 -44.68
C ARG A 949 38.87 5.36 -44.00
N ALA A 950 40.15 5.10 -44.31
CA ALA A 950 40.94 4.21 -43.47
C ALA A 950 41.12 4.86 -42.09
N ALA A 951 41.00 4.09 -41.01
CA ALA A 951 41.26 4.58 -39.66
C ALA A 951 42.62 5.31 -39.59
N PRO A 952 42.74 6.44 -38.87
CA PRO A 952 44.03 7.11 -38.68
C PRO A 952 45.04 6.13 -38.06
N PRO A 953 46.32 6.12 -38.50
CA PRO A 953 47.35 5.41 -37.75
C PRO A 953 47.46 6.03 -36.36
N ALA A 954 47.47 5.22 -35.31
CA ALA A 954 47.58 5.66 -33.91
C ALA A 954 48.70 6.72 -33.78
N ALA A 955 48.32 7.98 -33.55
CA ALA A 955 49.28 9.04 -33.31
C ALA A 955 49.94 8.78 -31.95
N GLY A 956 51.27 8.74 -31.91
CA GLY A 956 52.02 8.64 -30.66
C GLY A 956 51.72 9.82 -29.75
N ALA A 957 50.88 9.59 -28.74
CA ALA A 957 50.64 10.52 -27.65
C ALA A 957 51.61 10.24 -26.50
N SER A 958 52.19 11.34 -26.01
CA SER A 958 53.13 11.45 -24.91
C SER A 958 52.66 10.76 -23.62
N GLN A 959 53.57 10.07 -22.94
CA GLN A 959 53.38 9.54 -21.58
C GLN A 959 53.09 10.67 -20.57
N SER A 960 51.81 10.95 -20.33
CA SER A 960 51.34 11.49 -19.05
C SER A 960 49.83 11.26 -18.90
N GLY A 961 49.47 10.11 -18.30
CA GLY A 961 48.19 9.88 -17.61
C GLY A 961 46.94 9.71 -18.47
N PHE A 962 46.46 8.46 -18.57
CA PHE A 962 45.15 8.01 -19.04
C PHE A 962 44.76 8.33 -20.50
N GLY A 963 44.37 7.28 -21.24
CA GLY A 963 43.94 7.38 -22.65
C GLY A 963 44.95 6.78 -23.64
N GLY A 964 45.09 5.46 -23.64
CA GLY A 964 45.78 4.73 -24.71
C GLY A 964 44.80 3.77 -25.34
N TRP A 965 44.32 4.06 -26.55
CA TRP A 965 43.56 3.15 -27.41
C TRP A 965 44.38 1.86 -27.66
N PRO A 966 44.03 0.71 -27.05
CA PRO A 966 44.53 -0.58 -27.51
C PRO A 966 43.70 -1.00 -28.74
N ALA A 967 44.17 -2.00 -29.47
CA ALA A 967 43.35 -2.69 -30.47
C ALA A 967 41.95 -2.99 -29.91
N ASP A 968 40.92 -2.74 -30.72
CA ASP A 968 39.50 -2.91 -30.41
C ASP A 968 39.23 -4.11 -29.47
N PRO A 969 39.05 -3.85 -28.16
CA PRO A 969 38.75 -4.91 -27.20
C PRO A 969 37.46 -5.63 -27.56
N ALA A 970 36.49 -4.99 -28.22
CA ALA A 970 35.22 -5.60 -28.61
C ALA A 970 35.43 -6.68 -29.69
N GLN A 971 36.33 -6.46 -30.65
CA GLN A 971 36.73 -7.49 -31.62
C GLN A 971 37.59 -8.61 -30.98
N LEU A 972 38.43 -8.27 -29.99
CA LEU A 972 39.23 -9.26 -29.26
C LEU A 972 38.38 -10.11 -28.31
N VAL A 973 37.36 -9.52 -27.67
CA VAL A 973 36.40 -10.16 -26.75
C VAL A 973 35.48 -11.10 -27.52
N GLN A 974 35.00 -10.75 -28.72
CA GLN A 974 34.29 -11.72 -29.58
C GLN A 974 35.20 -12.84 -30.11
N ALA A 975 36.46 -12.55 -30.46
CA ALA A 975 37.42 -13.58 -30.85
C ALA A 975 37.78 -14.53 -29.68
N MET A 976 37.67 -14.07 -28.43
CA MET A 976 37.88 -14.87 -27.22
C MET A 976 36.62 -15.58 -26.72
N ALA A 977 35.42 -15.02 -26.94
CA ALA A 977 34.13 -15.63 -26.57
C ALA A 977 33.82 -16.92 -27.36
N GLY A 978 34.46 -17.11 -28.52
CA GLY A 978 34.39 -18.33 -29.33
C GLY A 978 35.44 -19.42 -28.99
N PHE A 979 36.41 -19.14 -28.12
CA PHE A 979 37.45 -20.12 -27.77
C PHE A 979 37.11 -20.85 -26.47
N ALA A 980 36.75 -22.12 -26.59
CA ALA A 980 36.88 -23.06 -25.47
C ALA A 980 38.36 -23.12 -25.07
N VAL A 981 38.75 -22.45 -23.98
CA VAL A 981 40.04 -22.69 -23.34
C VAL A 981 39.90 -24.00 -22.55
N PRO A 982 40.62 -25.08 -22.93
CA PRO A 982 40.59 -26.31 -22.13
C PRO A 982 41.19 -26.03 -20.75
N ALA A 983 40.59 -26.63 -19.73
CA ALA A 983 40.99 -26.55 -18.33
C ALA A 983 42.44 -27.03 -18.10
N ALA A 984 43.42 -26.14 -18.25
CA ALA A 984 44.80 -26.32 -17.76
C ALA A 984 45.62 -25.01 -17.82
N ALA A 985 45.26 -23.98 -17.04
CA ALA A 985 46.18 -22.87 -16.75
C ALA A 985 45.77 -22.08 -15.50
N SER A 986 45.64 -22.75 -14.35
CA SER A 986 45.63 -22.07 -13.05
C SER A 986 47.02 -22.13 -12.43
N ALA A 987 47.81 -21.05 -12.57
CA ALA A 987 48.95 -20.79 -11.70
C ALA A 987 49.10 -19.27 -11.47
N PRO A 988 49.40 -18.83 -10.23
CA PRO A 988 49.36 -17.42 -9.86
C PRO A 988 50.55 -16.63 -10.41
N TRP A 989 50.27 -15.40 -10.83
CA TRP A 989 51.24 -14.43 -11.32
C TRP A 989 52.20 -14.01 -10.19
N SER A 990 53.51 -14.12 -10.43
CA SER A 990 54.54 -13.48 -9.60
C SER A 990 55.42 -12.56 -10.47
N ALA A 991 55.93 -11.51 -9.83
CA ALA A 991 56.45 -10.25 -10.37
C ALA A 991 57.69 -10.34 -11.32
N PRO A 992 58.12 -9.23 -11.97
CA PRO A 992 58.67 -9.20 -13.32
C PRO A 992 60.18 -9.49 -13.43
N GLY A 993 60.58 -10.19 -14.51
CA GLY A 993 61.99 -10.34 -14.88
C GLY A 993 62.23 -11.20 -16.13
N ALA A 994 62.45 -10.53 -17.26
CA ALA A 994 63.18 -10.95 -18.47
C ALA A 994 62.70 -12.18 -19.30
N GLY A 995 62.58 -11.96 -20.61
CA GLY A 995 62.90 -12.95 -21.64
C GLY A 995 61.75 -13.41 -22.53
N SER A 996 61.53 -12.66 -23.62
CA SER A 996 60.89 -13.05 -24.89
C SER A 996 60.32 -14.48 -25.04
N THR A 997 59.00 -14.59 -25.16
CA THR A 997 58.33 -15.64 -25.93
C THR A 997 57.18 -15.03 -26.72
N GLN A 998 57.42 -14.77 -28.00
CA GLN A 998 56.38 -14.47 -28.98
C GLN A 998 55.49 -15.70 -29.16
N ILE A 999 54.19 -15.57 -28.94
CA ILE A 999 53.19 -16.51 -29.44
C ILE A 999 52.91 -16.12 -30.89
N GLN A 1000 53.39 -16.92 -31.84
CA GLN A 1000 52.97 -16.86 -33.24
C GLN A 1000 51.59 -17.52 -33.36
N LEU A 1001 50.55 -16.73 -33.63
CA LEU A 1001 49.28 -17.27 -34.12
C LEU A 1001 49.39 -17.47 -35.64
N ALA A 1002 49.48 -18.74 -36.05
CA ALA A 1002 49.46 -19.12 -37.46
C ALA A 1002 48.03 -18.98 -38.01
N ALA A 1003 47.90 -18.26 -39.12
CA ALA A 1003 46.68 -18.08 -39.88
C ALA A 1003 46.12 -19.41 -40.39
N VAL A 1004 44.83 -19.67 -40.15
CA VAL A 1004 44.00 -20.54 -40.99
C VAL A 1004 42.56 -19.97 -41.02
N HIS A 1005 42.25 -19.41 -42.21
CA HIS A 1005 40.97 -18.96 -42.76
C HIS A 1005 40.30 -17.70 -42.22
#